data_AF-A0A085G5A8-F1
#
_entry.id   AF-A0A085G5A8-F1
#
_cell.length_a   1.000
_cell.length_b   1.000
_cell.length_c   1.000
_cell.angle_alpha   90.00
_cell.angle_beta   90.00
_cell.angle_gamma   90.00
#
_symmetry.space_group_name_H-M   'P 1'
#
loop_
_entity.id
_entity.type
_entity.pdbx_description
1 polymer ?
#
loop_
_entity_poly.entity_id
_entity_poly.type
_entity_poly.pdbx_seq_one_letter_code
_entity_poly.pdbx_strand_id
1 'polypeptide(L)'
;MNKLQPGQSQPFGATLQSDGVNFSLFSAHAEKVELCLFDEAGSEQRLTLPGRTGNVWHGFLPNAKAGQRYGYRVYGPFEPAQGLRFNPKKLLIDPSARALEGELRDNARLTGGIDAPDEKDSAVAVPKSVVVNDAFDWGDDAPPATPWSETVIYEAHVRGLTRQHPRIPAALRGTYAGLAHPVMLQYLQHLGVTAIELLPVQHHADEPRLQRLGLSNYWGYNVLAPCAVESRYASRHKNLSALNEFKAAVKALHQAGIEVILDVVFNHSAELDVDGPFISFRGIDNASWYWLREDGSDDNVTGCGNALRLVDDETIAWTLDCLRYWVRECHVDGFRFDLATVLGRTPTFDTQSPLFAAIQADDVLSGCKLIAEPWDIGPGGYQLGHFPAPFAEWSDLWRDDMRKFWLHGDLSLGQFAQRFAASADLFNHDGRAPYASVNMLTAHDGFTLRDLVSFNDKHNQANGEDNRDGHNENYSQNHGEEGLNASPEVQHQRWLSQRALLATLLLSQGTPMLLAGDEQGHSQQGNNNAYCQDNALTWLDWNHADESLTAYVAALIALRKKIPALSRSSWWQAEGDDVEWLDQQGQPMSNEGWEHGPQQWLQIRLSGRWLVVLNASLNDVDTQLPAGNWRPVAPFAEGAPPVREGGMWCAQAKTLSVLESGE
;
A
#
# COMPACT_ATOMS: atom_id res chain seq x y z
N MET A 1 7.70 47.94 5.58
CA MET A 1 6.83 47.06 4.77
C MET A 1 7.71 45.97 4.20
N ASN A 2 7.60 44.75 4.72
CA ASN A 2 8.33 43.61 4.17
C ASN A 2 7.71 43.27 2.81
N LYS A 3 8.36 43.70 1.73
CA LYS A 3 8.01 43.25 0.37
C LYS A 3 8.75 41.95 0.11
N LEU A 4 8.06 40.97 -0.48
CA LEU A 4 8.72 39.77 -1.02
C LEU A 4 9.66 40.18 -2.16
N GLN A 5 10.80 39.49 -2.24
CA GLN A 5 11.66 39.52 -3.42
C GLN A 5 11.11 38.55 -4.48
N PRO A 6 11.54 38.63 -5.75
CA PRO A 6 11.03 37.75 -6.81
C PRO A 6 11.16 36.26 -6.50
N GLY A 7 12.24 35.81 -5.86
CA GLY A 7 12.46 34.38 -5.61
C GLY A 7 12.61 33.56 -6.90
N GLN A 8 12.35 32.26 -6.80
CA GLN A 8 12.51 31.27 -7.87
C GLN A 8 11.26 30.40 -7.98
N SER A 9 10.91 29.99 -9.20
CA SER A 9 9.76 29.12 -9.49
C SER A 9 9.97 27.66 -9.10
N GLN A 10 11.19 27.25 -8.73
CA GLN A 10 11.50 25.90 -8.32
C GLN A 10 12.45 25.91 -7.11
N PRO A 11 12.45 24.86 -6.27
CA PRO A 11 11.48 23.76 -6.28
C PRO A 11 10.07 24.22 -5.84
N PHE A 12 9.04 23.39 -6.04
CA PHE A 12 7.69 23.66 -5.53
C PHE A 12 7.65 23.75 -3.99
N GLY A 13 6.70 24.52 -3.46
CA GLY A 13 6.46 24.68 -2.02
C GLY A 13 7.35 25.72 -1.35
N ALA A 14 7.52 25.59 -0.03
CA ALA A 14 8.39 26.46 0.76
C ALA A 14 9.76 25.81 1.03
N THR A 15 10.81 26.39 0.47
CA THR A 15 12.19 25.92 0.63
C THR A 15 12.99 26.84 1.52
N LEU A 16 13.47 26.30 2.63
CA LEU A 16 14.37 27.00 3.55
C LEU A 16 15.75 27.20 2.89
N GLN A 17 16.23 28.43 2.88
CA GLN A 17 17.56 28.82 2.42
C GLN A 17 18.32 29.52 3.57
N SER A 18 19.62 29.77 3.39
CA SER A 18 20.47 30.35 4.45
C SER A 18 19.98 31.72 4.94
N ASP A 19 19.42 32.52 4.04
CA ASP A 19 19.05 33.93 4.24
C ASP A 19 17.54 34.18 4.17
N GLY A 20 16.70 33.14 4.07
CA GLY A 20 15.24 33.28 4.02
C GLY A 20 14.53 32.02 3.54
N VAL A 21 13.31 32.21 3.04
CA VAL A 21 12.48 31.12 2.50
C VAL A 21 11.99 31.49 1.10
N ASN A 22 12.19 30.60 0.15
CA ASN A 22 11.60 30.69 -1.18
C ASN A 22 10.25 29.97 -1.20
N PHE A 23 9.21 30.64 -1.69
CA PHE A 23 7.87 30.08 -1.85
C PHE A 23 7.57 29.95 -3.35
N SER A 24 7.05 28.79 -3.75
CA SER A 24 6.64 28.50 -5.13
C SER A 24 5.31 27.73 -5.15
N LEU A 25 4.36 28.17 -5.99
CA LEU A 25 3.02 27.61 -6.10
C LEU A 25 2.56 27.56 -7.56
N PHE A 26 2.20 26.37 -8.04
CA PHE A 26 1.57 26.21 -9.36
C PHE A 26 0.10 26.66 -9.33
N SER A 27 -0.28 27.53 -10.25
CA SER A 27 -1.65 27.87 -10.60
C SER A 27 -1.68 28.60 -11.95
N ALA A 28 -2.26 27.95 -12.96
CA ALA A 28 -2.37 28.46 -14.32
C ALA A 28 -3.43 29.57 -14.44
N HIS A 29 -4.57 29.38 -13.76
CA HIS A 29 -5.76 30.22 -13.90
C HIS A 29 -5.88 31.31 -12.81
N ALA A 30 -5.00 31.34 -11.80
CA ALA A 30 -5.00 32.43 -10.83
C ALA A 30 -4.69 33.79 -11.49
N GLU A 31 -5.36 34.82 -10.98
CA GLU A 31 -5.12 36.23 -11.31
C GLU A 31 -4.18 36.90 -10.31
N LYS A 32 -4.16 36.41 -9.06
CA LYS A 32 -3.28 36.88 -7.98
C LYS A 32 -3.12 35.80 -6.92
N VAL A 33 -1.92 35.65 -6.39
CA VAL A 33 -1.63 34.81 -5.22
C VAL A 33 -1.10 35.66 -4.08
N GLU A 34 -1.68 35.49 -2.89
CA GLU A 34 -1.19 36.06 -1.64
C GLU A 34 -0.63 34.95 -0.74
N LEU A 35 0.63 35.10 -0.35
CA LEU A 35 1.24 34.34 0.75
C LEU A 35 0.72 34.91 2.07
N CYS A 36 0.10 34.05 2.88
CA CYS A 36 -0.41 34.38 4.20
C CYS A 36 0.57 33.84 5.25
N LEU A 37 1.19 34.73 6.03
CA LEU A 37 2.07 34.39 7.14
C LEU A 37 1.33 34.54 8.46
N PHE A 38 1.58 33.62 9.39
CA PHE A 38 0.95 33.64 10.72
C PHE A 38 2.01 33.75 11.82
N ASP A 39 1.78 34.66 12.77
CA ASP A 39 2.57 34.75 13.99
C ASP A 39 2.07 33.77 15.07
N GLU A 40 2.72 33.77 16.24
CA GLU A 40 2.33 32.91 17.38
C GLU A 40 0.94 33.26 17.95
N ALA A 41 0.46 34.48 17.77
CA ALA A 41 -0.87 34.91 18.18
C ALA A 41 -1.95 34.53 17.14
N GLY A 42 -1.55 33.94 16.00
CA GLY A 42 -2.43 33.59 14.89
C GLY A 42 -2.82 34.79 14.01
N SER A 43 -2.13 35.92 14.13
CA SER A 43 -2.40 37.10 13.29
C SER A 43 -1.91 36.86 11.86
N GLU A 44 -2.78 37.15 10.89
CA GLU A 44 -2.51 36.92 9.47
C GLU A 44 -1.89 38.16 8.82
N GLN A 45 -0.70 37.99 8.23
CA GLN A 45 -0.09 38.96 7.32
C GLN A 45 -0.12 38.44 5.90
N ARG A 46 -0.68 39.22 4.95
CA ARG A 46 -0.78 38.84 3.55
C ARG A 46 0.22 39.59 2.69
N LEU A 47 0.95 38.86 1.84
CA LEU A 47 1.96 39.38 0.93
C LEU A 47 1.71 38.83 -0.47
N THR A 48 1.47 39.69 -1.45
CA THR A 48 1.33 39.24 -2.85
C THR A 48 2.63 38.65 -3.38
N LEU A 49 2.56 37.46 -3.98
CA LEU A 49 3.70 36.86 -4.69
C LEU A 49 4.04 37.70 -5.93
N PRO A 50 5.26 38.27 -6.01
CA PRO A 50 5.61 39.21 -7.08
C PRO A 50 6.08 38.53 -8.37
N GLY A 51 6.56 37.29 -8.28
CA GLY A 51 7.08 36.52 -9.41
C GLY A 51 6.04 35.58 -10.00
N ARG A 52 6.04 35.47 -11.33
CA ARG A 52 5.34 34.41 -12.06
C ARG A 52 6.20 34.01 -13.26
N THR A 53 6.64 32.75 -13.28
CA THR A 53 7.38 32.17 -14.40
C THR A 53 6.53 31.04 -14.96
N GLY A 54 6.03 31.19 -16.19
CA GLY A 54 4.98 30.31 -16.72
C GLY A 54 3.72 30.33 -15.85
N ASN A 55 3.29 29.16 -15.40
CA ASN A 55 2.13 28.98 -14.51
C ASN A 55 2.50 28.89 -13.02
N VAL A 56 3.75 29.20 -12.67
CA VAL A 56 4.24 29.08 -11.29
C VAL A 56 4.46 30.45 -10.67
N TRP A 57 3.77 30.71 -9.58
CA TRP A 57 3.88 31.92 -8.77
C TRP A 57 4.95 31.75 -7.71
N HIS A 58 5.77 32.77 -7.50
CA HIS A 58 6.88 32.66 -6.58
C HIS A 58 7.25 33.98 -5.89
N GLY A 59 7.93 33.84 -4.75
CA GLY A 59 8.43 34.95 -3.95
C GLY A 59 9.42 34.48 -2.89
N PHE A 60 10.38 35.33 -2.55
CA PHE A 60 11.35 35.05 -1.50
C PHE A 60 11.14 36.00 -0.32
N LEU A 61 11.10 35.42 0.88
CA LEU A 61 10.94 36.12 2.15
C LEU A 61 12.28 36.15 2.91
N PRO A 62 13.01 37.27 2.90
CA PRO A 62 14.27 37.39 3.62
C PRO A 62 14.10 37.19 5.12
N ASN A 63 15.08 36.54 5.73
CA ASN A 63 15.19 36.27 7.16
C ASN A 63 14.11 35.35 7.76
N ALA A 64 13.18 34.83 6.96
CA ALA A 64 12.28 33.77 7.41
C ALA A 64 13.06 32.51 7.81
N LYS A 65 12.49 31.75 8.75
CA LYS A 65 13.13 30.57 9.37
C LYS A 65 12.17 29.38 9.36
N ALA A 66 12.73 28.19 9.60
CA ALA A 66 11.93 27.01 9.92
C ALA A 66 10.98 27.31 11.09
N GLY A 67 9.78 26.73 11.05
CA GLY A 67 8.68 27.01 11.97
C GLY A 67 7.76 28.15 11.52
N GLN A 68 8.09 28.90 10.46
CA GLN A 68 7.18 29.90 9.91
C GLN A 68 5.90 29.21 9.40
N ARG A 69 4.78 29.59 10.00
CA ARG A 69 3.44 29.17 9.60
C ARG A 69 2.97 29.97 8.40
N TYR A 70 2.42 29.30 7.41
CA TYR A 70 1.91 29.94 6.21
C TYR A 70 0.72 29.22 5.58
N GLY A 71 0.12 29.88 4.60
CA GLY A 71 -0.86 29.34 3.67
C GLY A 71 -1.02 30.29 2.49
N TYR A 72 -1.98 30.05 1.62
CA TYR A 72 -2.25 30.89 0.45
C TYR A 72 -3.69 31.37 0.39
N ARG A 73 -3.88 32.55 -0.22
CA ARG A 73 -5.17 33.00 -0.75
C ARG A 73 -5.01 33.25 -2.23
N VAL A 74 -5.82 32.54 -3.01
CA VAL A 74 -5.71 32.56 -4.47
C VAL A 74 -6.96 33.21 -5.05
N TYR A 75 -6.73 34.17 -5.95
CA TYR A 75 -7.76 34.97 -6.59
C TYR A 75 -7.90 34.53 -8.04
N GLY A 76 -9.13 34.52 -8.52
CA GLY A 76 -9.49 34.21 -9.89
C GLY A 76 -11.01 34.12 -10.04
N PRO A 77 -11.50 33.68 -11.20
CA PRO A 77 -12.92 33.53 -11.48
C PRO A 77 -13.58 32.42 -10.65
N PHE A 78 -14.82 32.65 -10.23
CA PHE A 78 -15.69 31.62 -9.66
C PHE A 78 -16.83 31.36 -10.66
N GLU A 79 -16.61 30.39 -11.54
CA GLU A 79 -17.52 29.97 -12.60
C GLU A 79 -17.68 28.44 -12.56
N PRO A 80 -18.54 27.90 -11.67
CA PRO A 80 -18.64 26.46 -11.42
C PRO A 80 -18.94 25.62 -12.67
N ALA A 81 -19.73 26.14 -13.60
CA ALA A 81 -20.06 25.48 -14.87
C ALA A 81 -18.85 25.27 -15.80
N GLN A 82 -17.74 25.96 -15.54
CA GLN A 82 -16.46 25.77 -16.24
C GLN A 82 -15.39 25.15 -15.31
N GLY A 83 -15.77 24.72 -14.11
CA GLY A 83 -14.84 24.17 -13.13
C GLY A 83 -13.94 25.21 -12.44
N LEU A 84 -14.14 26.51 -12.66
CA LEU A 84 -13.35 27.57 -12.04
C LEU A 84 -13.93 27.88 -10.66
N ARG A 85 -13.17 27.62 -9.58
CA ARG A 85 -13.69 27.67 -8.21
C ARG A 85 -12.96 28.62 -7.27
N PHE A 86 -12.20 29.58 -7.78
CA PHE A 86 -11.36 30.45 -6.94
C PHE A 86 -12.15 31.22 -5.86
N ASN A 87 -11.75 31.08 -4.60
CA ASN A 87 -12.37 31.80 -3.48
C ASN A 87 -11.30 32.30 -2.49
N PRO A 88 -10.89 33.59 -2.56
CA PRO A 88 -9.83 34.14 -1.71
C PRO A 88 -10.25 34.31 -0.24
N LYS A 89 -11.52 34.08 0.12
CA LYS A 89 -11.95 34.00 1.53
C LYS A 89 -11.48 32.72 2.18
N LYS A 90 -11.13 31.70 1.41
CA LYS A 90 -10.61 30.44 1.90
C LYS A 90 -9.09 30.51 2.01
N LEU A 91 -8.57 30.19 3.18
CA LEU A 91 -7.14 29.92 3.36
C LEU A 91 -6.84 28.54 2.81
N LEU A 92 -5.77 28.42 2.03
CA LEU A 92 -5.37 27.19 1.35
C LEU A 92 -4.02 26.70 1.87
N ILE A 93 -3.91 25.39 2.03
CA ILE A 93 -2.69 24.66 2.31
C ILE A 93 -1.86 24.59 1.03
N ASP A 94 -0.55 24.68 1.19
CA ASP A 94 0.40 24.42 0.10
C ASP A 94 0.39 22.92 -0.27
N PRO A 95 0.11 22.54 -1.53
CA PRO A 95 0.15 21.15 -1.98
C PRO A 95 1.50 20.47 -1.77
N SER A 96 2.57 21.26 -1.67
CA SER A 96 3.95 20.81 -1.45
C SER A 96 4.41 21.03 -0.01
N ALA A 97 3.48 21.27 0.93
CA ALA A 97 3.81 21.41 2.35
C ALA A 97 4.47 20.14 2.88
N ARG A 98 5.62 20.29 3.57
CA ARG A 98 6.35 19.20 4.23
C ARG A 98 5.94 18.96 5.68
N ALA A 99 5.14 19.88 6.24
CA ALA A 99 4.50 19.73 7.54
C ALA A 99 3.27 20.63 7.64
N LEU A 100 2.29 20.19 8.43
CA LEU A 100 1.11 20.96 8.81
C LEU A 100 1.07 21.16 10.34
N GLU A 101 0.56 22.30 10.78
CA GLU A 101 0.24 22.58 12.18
C GLU A 101 -1.27 22.81 12.35
N GLY A 102 -1.87 22.06 13.26
CA GLY A 102 -3.32 22.06 13.51
C GLY A 102 -3.99 20.80 12.96
N GLU A 103 -5.25 20.60 13.35
CA GLU A 103 -6.07 19.48 12.90
C GLU A 103 -7.19 20.00 11.99
N LEU A 104 -7.51 19.26 10.93
CA LEU A 104 -8.65 19.57 10.06
C LEU A 104 -9.94 18.99 10.66
N ARG A 105 -10.62 19.79 11.48
CA ARG A 105 -11.91 19.43 12.07
C ARG A 105 -13.06 19.83 11.15
N ASP A 106 -14.11 18.99 11.08
CA ASP A 106 -15.32 19.32 10.33
C ASP A 106 -15.89 20.68 10.78
N ASN A 107 -16.01 21.60 9.82
CA ASN A 107 -16.38 22.97 10.09
C ASN A 107 -17.06 23.60 8.87
N ALA A 108 -18.23 24.21 9.09
CA ALA A 108 -19.00 24.86 8.04
C ALA A 108 -18.27 26.03 7.32
N ARG A 109 -17.13 26.52 7.83
CA ARG A 109 -16.29 27.53 7.15
C ARG A 109 -15.43 26.94 6.03
N LEU A 110 -15.25 25.61 6.02
CA LEU A 110 -14.43 24.91 5.03
C LEU A 110 -15.13 24.74 3.69
N THR A 111 -16.43 24.98 3.57
CA THR A 111 -17.09 24.99 2.24
C THR A 111 -16.56 26.14 1.39
N GLY A 112 -16.26 25.87 0.12
CA GLY A 112 -15.91 26.88 -0.88
C GLY A 112 -17.13 27.60 -1.46
N GLY A 113 -18.32 27.01 -1.31
CA GLY A 113 -19.54 27.34 -2.05
C GLY A 113 -19.73 26.49 -3.31
N ILE A 114 -20.98 26.17 -3.67
CA ILE A 114 -21.33 25.33 -4.83
C ILE A 114 -21.58 26.21 -6.06
N ASP A 115 -22.65 27.01 -6.04
CA ASP A 115 -23.06 27.90 -7.14
C ASP A 115 -22.47 29.31 -7.03
N ALA A 116 -22.14 29.73 -5.80
CA ALA A 116 -21.57 31.02 -5.48
C ALA A 116 -20.51 30.85 -4.38
N PRO A 117 -19.46 31.69 -4.34
CA PRO A 117 -18.39 31.57 -3.35
C PRO A 117 -18.93 31.83 -1.93
N ASP A 118 -18.60 30.97 -0.98
CA ASP A 118 -18.92 31.23 0.43
C ASP A 118 -18.02 32.35 0.99
N GLU A 119 -18.65 33.35 1.60
CA GLU A 119 -18.00 34.60 2.04
C GLU A 119 -17.27 34.49 3.39
N LYS A 120 -17.41 33.37 4.11
CA LYS A 120 -16.82 33.21 5.45
C LYS A 120 -15.35 32.88 5.34
N ASP A 121 -14.53 33.62 6.10
CA ASP A 121 -13.11 33.31 6.23
C ASP A 121 -12.92 31.93 6.89
N SER A 122 -12.11 31.08 6.26
CA SER A 122 -11.77 29.74 6.74
C SER A 122 -10.47 29.69 7.55
N ALA A 123 -9.71 30.79 7.67
CA ALA A 123 -8.39 30.79 8.30
C ALA A 123 -8.34 30.17 9.71
N VAL A 124 -9.41 30.29 10.50
CA VAL A 124 -9.47 29.69 11.85
C VAL A 124 -9.73 28.17 11.87
N ALA A 125 -10.16 27.60 10.74
CA ALA A 125 -10.55 26.19 10.60
C ALA A 125 -9.54 25.35 9.78
N VAL A 126 -8.62 26.00 9.06
CA VAL A 126 -7.66 25.34 8.18
C VAL A 126 -6.31 25.16 8.91
N PRO A 127 -5.69 23.97 8.89
CA PRO A 127 -4.31 23.78 9.33
C PRO A 127 -3.35 24.72 8.60
N LYS A 128 -2.22 25.06 9.23
CA LYS A 128 -1.20 25.91 8.59
C LYS A 128 -0.09 25.05 8.01
N SER A 129 0.33 25.34 6.78
CA SER A 129 1.60 24.82 6.27
C SER A 129 2.74 25.37 7.10
N VAL A 130 3.79 24.59 7.32
CA VAL A 130 4.95 24.98 8.13
C VAL A 130 6.22 24.84 7.33
N VAL A 131 7.05 25.88 7.31
CA VAL A 131 8.41 25.80 6.76
C VAL A 131 9.22 24.86 7.63
N VAL A 132 9.75 23.78 7.06
CA VAL A 132 10.55 22.79 7.77
C VAL A 132 12.05 22.99 7.55
N ASN A 133 12.84 22.40 8.45
CA ASN A 133 14.26 22.15 8.21
C ASN A 133 14.43 20.63 8.04
N ASP A 134 14.84 20.20 6.85
CA ASP A 134 14.95 18.78 6.51
C ASP A 134 16.25 18.13 6.99
N ALA A 135 17.17 18.92 7.56
CA ALA A 135 18.45 18.44 8.04
C ALA A 135 18.29 17.31 9.08
N PHE A 136 18.83 16.15 8.73
CA PHE A 136 18.84 14.94 9.54
C PHE A 136 20.18 14.22 9.35
N ASP A 137 20.75 13.67 10.43
CA ASP A 137 22.01 12.94 10.38
C ASP A 137 21.78 11.46 10.03
N TRP A 138 21.84 11.16 8.74
CA TRP A 138 21.77 9.79 8.21
C TRP A 138 23.01 8.95 8.53
N GLY A 139 24.15 9.55 8.93
CA GLY A 139 25.40 8.81 9.12
C GLY A 139 25.75 7.97 7.89
N ASP A 140 26.03 6.67 8.10
CA ASP A 140 26.39 5.72 7.05
C ASP A 140 25.18 4.95 6.47
N ASP A 141 23.96 5.50 6.61
CA ASP A 141 22.76 4.87 6.05
C ASP A 141 22.86 4.69 4.54
N ALA A 142 22.45 3.53 4.05
CA ALA A 142 22.38 3.19 2.64
C ALA A 142 21.16 2.29 2.40
N PRO A 143 20.51 2.40 1.22
CA PRO A 143 19.36 1.56 0.90
C PRO A 143 19.78 0.07 0.90
N PRO A 144 19.01 -0.83 1.54
CA PRO A 144 19.31 -2.26 1.52
C PRO A 144 19.37 -2.86 0.10
N ALA A 145 18.56 -2.31 -0.82
CA ALA A 145 18.51 -2.70 -2.24
C ALA A 145 18.36 -4.21 -2.45
N THR A 146 17.43 -4.83 -1.71
CA THR A 146 17.12 -6.26 -1.82
C THR A 146 16.62 -6.55 -3.24
N PRO A 147 17.20 -7.51 -3.97
CA PRO A 147 16.72 -7.87 -5.30
C PRO A 147 15.25 -8.32 -5.27
N TRP A 148 14.49 -7.97 -6.31
CA TRP A 148 13.07 -8.36 -6.45
C TRP A 148 12.82 -9.86 -6.27
N SER A 149 13.74 -10.73 -6.73
CA SER A 149 13.59 -12.18 -6.61
C SER A 149 13.82 -12.72 -5.19
N GLU A 150 14.34 -11.89 -4.27
CA GLU A 150 14.50 -12.21 -2.85
C GLU A 150 13.50 -11.45 -1.97
N THR A 151 12.73 -10.53 -2.56
CA THR A 151 11.78 -9.69 -1.84
C THR A 151 10.62 -10.52 -1.26
N VAL A 152 10.34 -10.30 0.02
CA VAL A 152 9.12 -10.69 0.71
C VAL A 152 8.56 -9.45 1.38
N ILE A 153 7.39 -9.00 0.92
CA ILE A 153 6.75 -7.77 1.39
C ILE A 153 5.92 -8.09 2.64
N TYR A 154 5.97 -7.19 3.61
CA TYR A 154 5.16 -7.23 4.83
C TYR A 154 4.32 -5.95 4.92
N GLU A 155 3.05 -6.04 4.56
CA GLU A 155 2.12 -4.91 4.58
C GLU A 155 1.68 -4.63 6.03
N ALA A 156 1.94 -3.43 6.54
CA ALA A 156 1.71 -3.10 7.93
C ALA A 156 1.19 -1.68 8.15
N HIS A 157 0.29 -1.53 9.13
CA HIS A 157 -0.14 -0.23 9.61
C HIS A 157 0.75 0.26 10.76
N VAL A 158 1.38 1.44 10.64
CA VAL A 158 2.31 2.00 11.66
C VAL A 158 1.73 1.95 13.08
N ARG A 159 0.49 2.42 13.23
CA ARG A 159 -0.24 2.35 14.51
C ARG A 159 -0.55 0.91 14.93
N GLY A 160 -1.39 0.19 14.18
CA GLY A 160 -1.89 -1.14 14.55
C GLY A 160 -0.81 -2.16 14.85
N LEU A 161 0.31 -2.13 14.13
CA LEU A 161 1.43 -3.06 14.27
C LEU A 161 1.96 -3.12 15.70
N THR A 162 2.11 -1.96 16.37
CA THR A 162 2.79 -1.89 17.68
C THR A 162 1.91 -1.38 18.81
N ARG A 163 0.66 -0.97 18.54
CA ARG A 163 -0.21 -0.30 19.53
C ARG A 163 -0.44 -1.13 20.79
N GLN A 164 -0.58 -2.44 20.66
CA GLN A 164 -0.80 -3.37 21.77
C GLN A 164 0.43 -4.23 22.12
N HIS A 165 1.62 -3.93 21.58
CA HIS A 165 2.79 -4.77 21.80
C HIS A 165 3.32 -4.66 23.25
N PRO A 166 3.31 -5.75 24.05
CA PRO A 166 3.59 -5.67 25.49
C PRO A 166 5.04 -5.31 25.82
N ARG A 167 6.00 -5.73 24.97
CA ARG A 167 7.44 -5.51 25.12
C ARG A 167 7.94 -4.14 24.65
N ILE A 168 7.09 -3.32 24.05
CA ILE A 168 7.44 -1.94 23.64
C ILE A 168 6.95 -0.97 24.74
N PRO A 169 7.74 0.03 25.16
CA PRO A 169 7.30 1.04 26.11
C PRO A 169 6.03 1.75 25.65
N ALA A 170 5.06 1.95 26.56
CA ALA A 170 3.74 2.48 26.22
C ALA A 170 3.76 3.81 25.44
N ALA A 171 4.73 4.69 25.72
CA ALA A 171 4.89 5.97 25.04
C ALA A 171 5.31 5.86 23.57
N LEU A 172 5.84 4.70 23.14
CA LEU A 172 6.30 4.45 21.76
C LEU A 172 5.31 3.59 20.95
N ARG A 173 4.28 3.02 21.59
CA ARG A 173 3.37 2.08 20.93
C ARG A 173 2.46 2.78 19.91
N GLY A 174 2.43 2.24 18.70
CA GLY A 174 1.66 2.74 17.57
C GLY A 174 2.26 3.99 16.94
N THR A 175 3.59 4.07 16.93
CA THR A 175 4.35 5.23 16.45
C THR A 175 5.54 4.80 15.58
N TYR A 176 6.14 5.73 14.83
CA TYR A 176 7.39 5.49 14.09
C TYR A 176 8.52 5.01 15.02
N ALA A 177 8.65 5.59 16.23
CA ALA A 177 9.62 5.10 17.22
C ALA A 177 9.31 3.69 17.73
N GLY A 178 8.03 3.28 17.74
CA GLY A 178 7.62 1.91 18.04
C GLY A 178 8.01 0.93 16.94
N LEU A 179 7.83 1.33 15.68
CA LEU A 179 8.29 0.58 14.51
C LEU A 179 9.81 0.39 14.52
N ALA A 180 10.56 1.43 14.88
CA ALA A 180 12.02 1.41 15.00
C ALA A 180 12.56 0.67 16.24
N HIS A 181 11.67 0.22 17.13
CA HIS A 181 12.11 -0.35 18.41
C HIS A 181 12.80 -1.70 18.19
N PRO A 182 13.89 -2.04 18.91
CA PRO A 182 14.64 -3.28 18.70
C PRO A 182 13.81 -4.57 18.74
N VAL A 183 12.70 -4.57 19.49
CA VAL A 183 11.75 -5.70 19.52
C VAL A 183 11.12 -5.95 18.15
N MET A 184 10.70 -4.89 17.44
CA MET A 184 10.12 -5.01 16.10
C MET A 184 11.18 -5.37 15.07
N LEU A 185 12.36 -4.75 15.14
CA LEU A 185 13.45 -5.07 14.20
C LEU A 185 13.84 -6.55 14.29
N GLN A 186 14.00 -7.07 15.52
CA GLN A 186 14.27 -8.50 15.75
C GLN A 186 13.13 -9.39 15.27
N TYR A 187 11.88 -8.97 15.46
CA TYR A 187 10.72 -9.71 14.98
C TYR A 187 10.70 -9.84 13.45
N LEU A 188 10.85 -8.72 12.74
CA LEU A 188 10.85 -8.70 11.27
C LEU A 188 12.01 -9.51 10.69
N GLN A 189 13.21 -9.39 11.28
CA GLN A 189 14.37 -10.21 10.92
C GLN A 189 14.15 -11.70 11.17
N HIS A 190 13.52 -12.06 12.30
CA HIS A 190 13.21 -13.44 12.64
C HIS A 190 12.16 -14.04 11.69
N LEU A 191 11.11 -13.29 11.37
CA LEU A 191 10.11 -13.68 10.38
C LEU A 191 10.74 -13.85 8.99
N GLY A 192 11.76 -13.05 8.68
CA GLY A 192 12.58 -13.18 7.48
C GLY A 192 12.09 -12.37 6.28
N VAL A 193 11.13 -11.47 6.50
CA VAL A 193 10.66 -10.48 5.52
C VAL A 193 11.79 -9.50 5.19
N THR A 194 11.72 -8.88 4.01
CA THR A 194 12.82 -8.04 3.50
C THR A 194 12.39 -6.61 3.22
N ALA A 195 11.10 -6.37 3.02
CA ALA A 195 10.52 -5.05 2.81
C ALA A 195 9.29 -4.90 3.69
N ILE A 196 9.16 -3.77 4.38
CA ILE A 196 7.92 -3.36 5.03
C ILE A 196 7.20 -2.37 4.11
N GLU A 197 5.96 -2.69 3.76
CA GLU A 197 5.06 -1.80 3.04
C GLU A 197 4.15 -1.12 4.06
N LEU A 198 4.31 0.19 4.24
CA LEU A 198 3.53 0.94 5.23
C LEU A 198 2.28 1.51 4.56
N LEU A 199 1.12 1.22 5.14
CA LEU A 199 -0.12 1.95 4.83
C LEU A 199 0.10 3.48 4.93
N PRO A 200 -0.74 4.29 4.26
CA PRO A 200 -0.46 5.70 4.02
C PRO A 200 0.10 6.48 5.22
N VAL A 201 1.37 6.89 5.08
CA VAL A 201 2.06 7.78 6.02
C VAL A 201 2.10 9.23 5.54
N GLN A 202 1.56 9.50 4.35
CA GLN A 202 1.28 10.87 3.92
C GLN A 202 0.24 11.48 4.85
N HIS A 203 0.41 12.75 5.21
CA HIS A 203 -0.47 13.42 6.16
C HIS A 203 -1.89 13.46 5.59
N HIS A 204 -2.83 12.88 6.32
CA HIS A 204 -4.19 12.64 5.87
C HIS A 204 -5.21 13.20 6.85
N ALA A 205 -6.46 13.30 6.40
CA ALA A 205 -7.56 13.83 7.19
C ALA A 205 -8.63 12.77 7.45
N ASP A 206 -9.31 12.90 8.59
CA ASP A 206 -10.56 12.17 8.82
C ASP A 206 -11.68 12.85 8.03
N GLU A 207 -12.42 12.12 7.21
CA GLU A 207 -13.54 12.66 6.43
C GLU A 207 -14.60 13.28 7.36
N PRO A 208 -15.26 14.38 6.97
CA PRO A 208 -16.32 15.00 7.77
C PRO A 208 -17.41 14.02 8.22
N ARG A 209 -17.77 13.06 7.36
CA ARG A 209 -18.75 12.01 7.70
C ARG A 209 -18.26 11.13 8.86
N LEU A 210 -17.00 10.68 8.84
CA LEU A 210 -16.44 9.87 9.93
C LEU A 210 -16.38 10.66 11.23
N GLN A 211 -15.93 11.93 11.17
CA GLN A 211 -15.87 12.80 12.34
C GLN A 211 -17.25 12.96 13.01
N ARG A 212 -18.32 13.11 12.22
CA ARG A 212 -19.71 13.20 12.72
C ARG A 212 -20.21 11.90 13.34
N LEU A 213 -19.68 10.76 12.92
CA LEU A 213 -19.96 9.43 13.49
C LEU A 213 -19.09 9.11 14.71
N GLY A 214 -18.13 9.97 15.07
CA GLY A 214 -17.16 9.70 16.12
C GLY A 214 -16.09 8.67 15.73
N LEU A 215 -15.93 8.44 14.42
CA LEU A 215 -14.90 7.59 13.82
C LEU A 215 -13.74 8.44 13.29
N SER A 216 -12.69 7.77 12.83
CA SER A 216 -11.50 8.39 12.24
C SER A 216 -11.07 7.59 11.03
N ASN A 217 -10.40 8.22 10.05
CA ASN A 217 -9.76 7.48 8.98
C ASN A 217 -8.50 6.81 9.56
N TYR A 218 -8.59 5.49 9.73
CA TYR A 218 -7.53 4.67 10.32
C TYR A 218 -6.46 4.40 9.27
N TRP A 219 -6.84 3.87 8.09
CA TRP A 219 -5.89 3.49 7.06
C TRP A 219 -5.08 4.64 6.48
N GLY A 220 -5.70 5.81 6.30
CA GLY A 220 -5.04 7.02 5.84
C GLY A 220 -5.18 7.35 4.35
N TYR A 221 -6.02 6.61 3.60
CA TYR A 221 -6.32 6.85 2.18
C TYR A 221 -7.23 8.07 1.96
N ASN A 222 -6.85 9.22 2.52
CA ASN A 222 -7.55 10.49 2.37
C ASN A 222 -6.55 11.64 2.54
N VAL A 223 -5.58 11.71 1.62
CA VAL A 223 -4.35 12.49 1.77
C VAL A 223 -4.62 14.00 1.65
N LEU A 224 -4.08 14.75 2.62
CA LEU A 224 -4.20 16.20 2.73
C LEU A 224 -2.93 16.94 2.28
N ALA A 225 -1.75 16.41 2.63
CA ALA A 225 -0.46 16.99 2.26
C ALA A 225 0.52 15.87 1.85
N PRO A 226 0.67 15.62 0.53
CA PRO A 226 1.44 14.48 0.00
C PRO A 226 2.92 14.40 0.38
N CYS A 227 3.54 15.55 0.74
CA CYS A 227 4.94 15.65 1.18
C CYS A 227 5.10 15.74 2.71
N ALA A 228 4.01 15.77 3.47
CA ALA A 228 4.07 15.81 4.92
C ALA A 228 3.87 14.41 5.48
N VAL A 229 4.62 14.06 6.52
CA VAL A 229 4.41 12.80 7.24
C VAL A 229 3.24 12.92 8.22
N GLU A 230 2.50 11.82 8.40
CA GLU A 230 1.37 11.74 9.32
C GLU A 230 1.85 11.95 10.76
N SER A 231 1.36 13.02 11.37
CA SER A 231 1.82 13.48 12.69
C SER A 231 1.23 12.67 13.86
N ARG A 232 0.07 12.01 13.64
CA ARG A 232 -0.60 11.13 14.62
C ARG A 232 0.18 9.85 14.88
N TYR A 233 1.11 9.48 14.00
CA TYR A 233 1.99 8.33 14.15
C TYR A 233 3.34 8.68 14.79
N ALA A 234 3.58 9.93 15.19
CA ALA A 234 4.76 10.27 15.97
C ALA A 234 4.53 10.07 17.48
N SER A 235 5.55 9.63 18.22
CA SER A 235 5.49 9.44 19.69
C SER A 235 5.35 10.74 20.49
N ARG A 236 5.59 11.88 19.84
CA ARG A 236 5.63 13.23 20.44
C ARG A 236 6.66 13.35 21.58
N HIS A 237 7.69 12.51 21.56
CA HIS A 237 8.75 12.52 22.56
C HIS A 237 9.84 13.58 22.26
N LYS A 238 10.29 14.30 23.29
CA LYS A 238 11.52 15.15 23.31
C LYS A 238 11.73 16.10 22.11
N ASN A 239 10.77 16.97 21.79
CA ASN A 239 10.92 17.99 20.73
C ASN A 239 11.36 17.44 19.36
N LEU A 240 11.18 16.14 19.11
CA LEU A 240 11.47 15.52 17.82
C LEU A 240 10.27 15.78 16.90
N SER A 241 10.52 16.30 15.70
CA SER A 241 9.47 16.41 14.68
C SER A 241 9.03 15.01 14.24
N ALA A 242 7.78 14.88 13.78
CA ALA A 242 7.28 13.64 13.19
C ALA A 242 8.18 13.16 12.04
N LEU A 243 8.69 14.10 11.22
CA LEU A 243 9.62 13.82 10.13
C LEU A 243 10.92 13.19 10.63
N ASN A 244 11.55 13.75 11.67
CA ASN A 244 12.80 13.19 12.19
C ASN A 244 12.58 11.84 12.88
N GLU A 245 11.41 11.60 13.49
CA GLU A 245 11.07 10.28 14.03
C GLU A 245 10.88 9.24 12.92
N PHE A 246 10.23 9.63 11.82
CA PHE A 246 10.09 8.78 10.64
C PHE A 246 11.45 8.46 9.99
N LYS A 247 12.29 9.47 9.73
CA LYS A 247 13.66 9.26 9.20
C LYS A 247 14.49 8.35 10.11
N ALA A 248 14.36 8.48 11.43
CA ALA A 248 15.02 7.59 12.38
C ALA A 248 14.50 6.15 12.31
N ALA A 249 13.21 5.95 12.04
CA ALA A 249 12.64 4.63 11.85
C ALA A 249 13.12 3.95 10.56
N VAL A 250 13.14 4.69 9.45
CA VAL A 250 13.72 4.22 8.18
C VAL A 250 15.18 3.82 8.36
N LYS A 251 16.00 4.69 8.97
CA LYS A 251 17.41 4.40 9.28
C LYS A 251 17.58 3.10 10.11
N ALA A 252 16.71 2.87 11.08
CA ALA A 252 16.77 1.68 11.92
C ALA A 252 16.36 0.41 11.16
N LEU A 253 15.40 0.50 10.24
CA LEU A 253 14.99 -0.59 9.35
C LEU A 253 16.10 -0.93 8.35
N HIS A 254 16.75 0.07 7.76
CA HIS A 254 17.90 -0.12 6.88
C HIS A 254 19.07 -0.81 7.58
N GLN A 255 19.39 -0.39 8.80
CA GLN A 255 20.40 -1.07 9.63
C GLN A 255 20.06 -2.54 9.94
N ALA A 256 18.77 -2.88 9.93
CA ALA A 256 18.29 -4.25 10.08
C ALA A 256 18.23 -5.01 8.73
N GLY A 257 18.56 -4.37 7.61
CA GLY A 257 18.49 -4.92 6.26
C GLY A 257 17.06 -5.00 5.70
N ILE A 258 16.16 -4.13 6.16
CA ILE A 258 14.75 -4.11 5.77
C ILE A 258 14.47 -2.84 4.97
N GLU A 259 13.95 -3.00 3.76
CA GLU A 259 13.52 -1.91 2.89
C GLU A 259 12.20 -1.30 3.37
N VAL A 260 11.96 -0.03 3.07
CA VAL A 260 10.73 0.69 3.35
C VAL A 260 10.04 1.07 2.05
N ILE A 261 8.87 0.47 1.82
CA ILE A 261 7.95 0.80 0.74
C ILE A 261 6.80 1.61 1.35
N LEU A 262 6.43 2.72 0.72
CA LEU A 262 5.27 3.51 1.16
C LEU A 262 4.08 3.26 0.25
N ASP A 263 2.94 2.95 0.87
CA ASP A 263 1.66 3.10 0.20
C ASP A 263 1.35 4.59 0.04
N VAL A 264 1.13 5.01 -1.21
CA VAL A 264 0.97 6.43 -1.58
C VAL A 264 -0.29 6.65 -2.41
N VAL A 265 -0.97 7.75 -2.09
CA VAL A 265 -2.20 8.17 -2.75
C VAL A 265 -1.92 9.42 -3.57
N PHE A 266 -1.92 9.24 -4.89
CA PHE A 266 -1.83 10.32 -5.87
C PHE A 266 -3.06 10.37 -6.79
N ASN A 267 -4.04 9.50 -6.57
CA ASN A 267 -5.22 9.41 -7.42
C ASN A 267 -6.35 10.36 -6.98
N HIS A 268 -6.48 10.70 -5.70
CA HIS A 268 -7.49 11.63 -5.15
C HIS A 268 -6.93 12.46 -3.98
N SER A 269 -7.73 13.39 -3.44
CA SER A 269 -7.38 14.21 -2.28
C SER A 269 -8.47 14.27 -1.20
N ALA A 270 -8.08 14.73 0.00
CA ALA A 270 -8.97 15.02 1.13
C ALA A 270 -10.00 16.12 0.91
N GLU A 271 -10.03 16.76 -0.26
CA GLU A 271 -11.06 17.73 -0.62
C GLU A 271 -12.39 17.09 -1.04
N LEU A 272 -12.42 15.76 -1.21
CA LEU A 272 -13.60 14.96 -1.61
C LEU A 272 -14.30 15.57 -2.85
N ASP A 273 -15.61 15.41 -2.97
CA ASP A 273 -16.41 16.10 -4.00
C ASP A 273 -16.60 17.60 -3.66
N VAL A 274 -17.34 18.32 -4.49
CA VAL A 274 -17.65 19.76 -4.33
C VAL A 274 -18.23 20.15 -2.95
N ASP A 275 -18.90 19.23 -2.25
CA ASP A 275 -19.45 19.47 -0.90
C ASP A 275 -18.39 19.29 0.21
N GLY A 276 -17.26 18.70 -0.15
CA GLY A 276 -16.11 18.50 0.71
C GLY A 276 -15.37 19.79 1.10
N PRO A 277 -14.32 19.65 1.94
CA PRO A 277 -13.57 20.80 2.42
C PRO A 277 -12.76 21.45 1.29
N PHE A 278 -12.81 22.77 1.22
CA PHE A 278 -12.11 23.61 0.26
C PHE A 278 -10.85 24.17 0.91
N ILE A 279 -9.71 23.50 0.68
CA ILE A 279 -8.54 23.62 1.56
C ILE A 279 -7.20 23.59 0.84
N SER A 280 -7.11 23.17 -0.41
CA SER A 280 -5.85 23.08 -1.15
C SER A 280 -6.09 23.21 -2.67
N PHE A 281 -5.93 22.12 -3.42
CA PHE A 281 -5.91 22.05 -4.88
C PHE A 281 -7.10 22.76 -5.54
N ARG A 282 -8.33 22.55 -5.05
CA ARG A 282 -9.58 23.13 -5.58
C ARG A 282 -9.54 24.65 -5.55
N GLY A 283 -9.03 25.23 -4.46
CA GLY A 283 -8.90 26.67 -4.33
C GLY A 283 -7.70 27.27 -5.05
N ILE A 284 -6.68 26.45 -5.32
CA ILE A 284 -5.46 26.88 -6.01
C ILE A 284 -5.67 26.88 -7.51
N ASP A 285 -6.22 25.81 -8.07
CA ASP A 285 -6.52 25.69 -9.50
C ASP A 285 -7.34 24.42 -9.80
N ASN A 286 -8.64 24.44 -9.49
CA ASN A 286 -9.52 23.26 -9.63
C ASN A 286 -9.44 22.58 -11.02
N ALA A 287 -9.45 23.36 -12.10
CA ALA A 287 -9.44 22.85 -13.47
C ALA A 287 -8.09 22.24 -13.91
N SER A 288 -6.99 22.64 -13.26
CA SER A 288 -5.68 22.05 -13.54
C SER A 288 -5.42 20.81 -12.70
N TRP A 289 -5.93 20.78 -11.46
CA TRP A 289 -5.63 19.71 -10.52
C TRP A 289 -6.56 18.51 -10.58
N TYR A 290 -7.82 18.69 -11.00
CA TYR A 290 -8.81 17.61 -11.02
C TYR A 290 -9.31 17.30 -12.42
N TRP A 291 -9.65 16.02 -12.65
CA TRP A 291 -10.47 15.63 -13.78
C TRP A 291 -11.88 16.15 -13.57
N LEU A 292 -12.38 16.90 -14.56
CA LEU A 292 -13.72 17.49 -14.54
C LEU A 292 -14.53 17.00 -15.74
N ARG A 293 -15.84 16.93 -15.55
CA ARG A 293 -16.82 16.70 -16.62
C ARG A 293 -17.09 17.98 -17.40
N GLU A 294 -17.78 17.86 -18.53
CA GLU A 294 -18.11 19.00 -19.41
C GLU A 294 -18.91 20.10 -18.72
N ASP A 295 -19.63 19.78 -17.64
CA ASP A 295 -20.41 20.72 -16.83
C ASP A 295 -19.64 21.32 -15.63
N GLY A 296 -18.34 21.02 -15.51
CA GLY A 296 -17.47 21.50 -14.43
C GLY A 296 -17.61 20.76 -13.10
N SER A 297 -18.37 19.66 -13.06
CA SER A 297 -18.41 18.75 -11.89
C SER A 297 -17.19 17.82 -11.84
N ASP A 298 -16.85 17.33 -10.65
CA ASP A 298 -15.73 16.41 -10.44
C ASP A 298 -15.96 15.07 -11.16
N ASP A 299 -14.94 14.54 -11.84
CA ASP A 299 -14.98 13.18 -12.39
C ASP A 299 -14.49 12.15 -11.36
N ASN A 300 -15.45 11.50 -10.69
CA ASN A 300 -15.18 10.60 -9.57
C ASN A 300 -14.84 9.17 -10.01
N VAL A 301 -13.75 8.99 -10.76
CA VAL A 301 -13.26 7.66 -11.18
C VAL A 301 -12.58 6.87 -10.05
N THR A 302 -12.32 7.50 -8.91
CA THR A 302 -11.70 6.88 -7.72
C THR A 302 -12.74 6.36 -6.71
N GLY A 303 -13.94 6.93 -6.73
CA GLY A 303 -14.97 6.67 -5.70
C GLY A 303 -14.87 7.58 -4.48
N CYS A 304 -13.81 8.38 -4.36
CA CYS A 304 -13.54 9.25 -3.21
C CYS A 304 -14.07 10.69 -3.36
N GLY A 305 -14.71 11.01 -4.49
CA GLY A 305 -15.34 12.29 -4.78
C GLY A 305 -14.62 13.11 -5.84
N ASN A 306 -13.30 12.95 -5.97
CA ASN A 306 -12.47 13.61 -6.99
C ASN A 306 -11.39 12.67 -7.54
N ALA A 307 -10.79 13.05 -8.68
CA ALA A 307 -9.62 12.37 -9.24
C ALA A 307 -8.59 13.40 -9.70
N LEU A 308 -7.33 13.23 -9.28
CA LEU A 308 -6.23 14.12 -9.65
C LEU A 308 -5.86 13.97 -11.13
N ARG A 309 -5.60 15.10 -11.78
CA ARG A 309 -5.25 15.20 -13.20
C ARG A 309 -3.74 15.32 -13.38
N LEU A 310 -3.07 14.18 -13.44
CA LEU A 310 -1.60 14.08 -13.46
C LEU A 310 -1.01 13.95 -14.87
N VAL A 311 -1.51 14.74 -15.82
CA VAL A 311 -1.14 14.65 -17.24
C VAL A 311 -0.48 15.90 -17.81
N ASP A 312 -0.55 17.03 -17.10
CA ASP A 312 0.07 18.27 -17.55
C ASP A 312 1.49 18.38 -17.01
N ASP A 313 2.35 19.09 -17.72
CA ASP A 313 3.77 19.23 -17.39
C ASP A 313 3.99 19.66 -15.92
N GLU A 314 3.23 20.63 -15.41
CA GLU A 314 3.35 21.09 -14.03
C GLU A 314 2.85 20.10 -12.98
N THR A 315 1.75 19.36 -13.25
CA THR A 315 1.24 18.35 -12.30
C THR A 315 2.12 17.09 -12.31
N ILE A 316 2.69 16.73 -13.45
CA ILE A 316 3.73 15.70 -13.56
C ILE A 316 4.98 16.13 -12.78
N ALA A 317 5.49 17.33 -13.03
CA ALA A 317 6.69 17.83 -12.33
C ALA A 317 6.47 17.85 -10.81
N TRP A 318 5.28 18.28 -10.36
CA TRP A 318 4.92 18.24 -8.94
C TRP A 318 4.90 16.81 -8.37
N THR A 319 4.28 15.85 -9.08
CA THR A 319 4.24 14.45 -8.65
C THR A 319 5.65 13.87 -8.51
N LEU A 320 6.52 14.11 -9.50
CA LEU A 320 7.93 13.67 -9.44
C LEU A 320 8.66 14.31 -8.27
N ASP A 321 8.47 15.60 -8.01
CA ASP A 321 9.10 16.27 -6.88
C ASP A 321 8.62 15.70 -5.53
N CYS A 322 7.34 15.35 -5.40
CA CYS A 322 6.79 14.69 -4.21
C CYS A 322 7.43 13.31 -3.98
N LEU A 323 7.51 12.49 -5.03
CA LEU A 323 8.12 11.16 -4.93
C LEU A 323 9.63 11.26 -4.65
N ARG A 324 10.34 12.14 -5.35
CA ARG A 324 11.77 12.40 -5.10
C ARG A 324 12.03 12.89 -3.68
N TYR A 325 11.12 13.66 -3.08
CA TYR A 325 11.26 14.08 -1.69
C TYR A 325 11.28 12.87 -0.76
N TRP A 326 10.35 11.93 -0.90
CA TRP A 326 10.33 10.71 -0.08
C TRP A 326 11.60 9.87 -0.26
N VAL A 327 12.13 9.76 -1.47
CA VAL A 327 13.37 9.01 -1.72
C VAL A 327 14.60 9.76 -1.18
N ARG A 328 14.81 11.02 -1.61
CA ARG A 328 16.04 11.78 -1.30
C ARG A 328 16.10 12.24 0.15
N GLU A 329 14.99 12.71 0.71
CA GLU A 329 14.98 13.28 2.06
C GLU A 329 14.65 12.24 3.12
N CYS A 330 13.83 11.24 2.79
CA CYS A 330 13.35 10.24 3.74
C CYS A 330 13.92 8.84 3.51
N HIS A 331 14.74 8.63 2.47
CA HIS A 331 15.39 7.35 2.12
C HIS A 331 14.40 6.20 1.91
N VAL A 332 13.20 6.48 1.39
CA VAL A 332 12.23 5.44 1.01
C VAL A 332 12.75 4.65 -0.20
N ASP A 333 12.62 3.31 -0.18
CA ASP A 333 13.15 2.41 -1.21
C ASP A 333 12.17 2.15 -2.37
N GLY A 334 10.88 2.43 -2.15
CA GLY A 334 9.85 2.20 -3.15
C GLY A 334 8.46 2.69 -2.75
N PHE A 335 7.53 2.51 -3.68
CA PHE A 335 6.15 2.96 -3.55
C PHE A 335 5.18 1.88 -4.00
N ARG A 336 4.09 1.70 -3.25
CA ARG A 336 2.86 1.06 -3.72
C ARG A 336 1.84 2.16 -4.00
N PHE A 337 1.36 2.25 -5.23
CA PHE A 337 0.43 3.28 -5.67
C PHE A 337 -1.00 2.77 -5.55
N ASP A 338 -1.77 3.41 -4.67
CA ASP A 338 -3.21 3.23 -4.55
C ASP A 338 -3.94 3.67 -5.83
N LEU A 339 -4.91 2.88 -6.27
CA LEU A 339 -5.69 3.04 -7.50
C LEU A 339 -4.83 3.55 -8.68
N ALA A 340 -3.74 2.84 -8.95
CA ALA A 340 -2.64 3.30 -9.80
C ALA A 340 -3.08 3.57 -11.25
N THR A 341 -4.22 3.04 -11.69
CA THR A 341 -4.76 3.31 -13.03
C THR A 341 -4.92 4.81 -13.28
N VAL A 342 -5.23 5.62 -12.26
CA VAL A 342 -5.37 7.06 -12.41
C VAL A 342 -4.07 7.74 -12.87
N LEU A 343 -2.89 7.21 -12.50
CA LEU A 343 -1.59 7.72 -12.94
C LEU A 343 -1.38 7.54 -14.45
N GLY A 344 -2.06 6.56 -15.05
CA GLY A 344 -2.02 6.28 -16.48
C GLY A 344 -3.11 6.97 -17.30
N ARG A 345 -4.05 7.69 -16.66
CA ARG A 345 -5.21 8.24 -17.39
C ARG A 345 -4.83 9.47 -18.22
N THR A 346 -5.02 9.37 -19.53
CA THR A 346 -5.14 10.48 -20.48
C THR A 346 -6.55 10.44 -21.11
N PRO A 347 -7.53 11.07 -20.47
CA PRO A 347 -8.88 10.55 -20.21
C PRO A 347 -9.08 9.03 -19.99
N THR A 348 -8.62 8.19 -20.91
CA THR A 348 -8.57 6.73 -20.75
C THR A 348 -7.18 6.30 -20.29
N PHE A 349 -7.05 5.13 -19.67
CA PHE A 349 -5.73 4.60 -19.33
C PHE A 349 -4.87 4.42 -20.59
N ASP A 350 -3.62 4.89 -20.52
CA ASP A 350 -2.59 4.71 -21.53
C ASP A 350 -1.30 4.23 -20.87
N THR A 351 -0.82 3.06 -21.31
CA THR A 351 0.46 2.48 -20.88
C THR A 351 1.66 3.40 -21.17
N GLN A 352 1.52 4.33 -22.12
CA GLN A 352 2.53 5.32 -22.50
C GLN A 352 2.21 6.71 -21.93
N SER A 353 1.46 6.78 -20.82
CA SER A 353 1.12 8.06 -20.21
C SER A 353 2.37 8.91 -19.96
N PRO A 354 2.28 10.24 -20.11
CA PRO A 354 3.41 11.13 -19.85
C PRO A 354 4.01 10.98 -18.45
N LEU A 355 3.17 10.69 -17.44
CA LEU A 355 3.64 10.45 -16.08
C LEU A 355 4.47 9.17 -15.96
N PHE A 356 4.04 8.05 -16.57
CA PHE A 356 4.81 6.82 -16.56
C PHE A 356 6.15 6.99 -17.26
N ALA A 357 6.17 7.63 -18.44
CA ALA A 357 7.39 7.93 -19.17
C ALA A 357 8.34 8.82 -18.35
N ALA A 358 7.80 9.80 -17.61
CA ALA A 358 8.59 10.70 -16.79
C ALA A 358 9.17 10.00 -15.54
N ILE A 359 8.41 9.11 -14.89
CA ILE A 359 8.91 8.28 -13.78
C ILE A 359 10.02 7.36 -14.27
N GLN A 360 9.85 6.71 -15.42
CA GLN A 360 10.84 5.80 -15.99
C GLN A 360 12.14 6.52 -16.40
N ALA A 361 12.05 7.77 -16.88
CA ALA A 361 13.20 8.57 -17.27
C ALA A 361 13.91 9.25 -16.09
N ASP A 362 13.31 9.25 -14.91
CA ASP A 362 13.85 9.90 -13.72
C ASP A 362 15.03 9.12 -13.12
N ASP A 363 16.13 9.81 -12.82
CA ASP A 363 17.37 9.20 -12.34
C ASP A 363 17.28 8.65 -10.90
N VAL A 364 16.29 9.09 -10.12
CA VAL A 364 16.03 8.62 -8.76
C VAL A 364 14.95 7.55 -8.77
N LEU A 365 13.79 7.87 -9.35
CA LEU A 365 12.61 7.01 -9.25
C LEU A 365 12.73 5.73 -10.07
N SER A 366 13.51 5.73 -11.16
CA SER A 366 13.79 4.51 -11.94
C SER A 366 14.58 3.45 -11.17
N GLY A 367 15.24 3.83 -10.08
CA GLY A 367 15.95 2.92 -9.18
C GLY A 367 15.09 2.35 -8.04
N CYS A 368 13.87 2.86 -7.84
CA CYS A 368 12.98 2.45 -6.77
C CYS A 368 12.13 1.23 -7.14
N LYS A 369 11.61 0.53 -6.12
CA LYS A 369 10.52 -0.44 -6.34
C LYS A 369 9.21 0.33 -6.60
N LEU A 370 8.54 0.03 -7.71
CA LEU A 370 7.25 0.63 -8.06
C LEU A 370 6.21 -0.48 -8.13
N ILE A 371 5.20 -0.43 -7.26
CA ILE A 371 4.10 -1.40 -7.18
C ILE A 371 2.81 -0.65 -7.47
N ALA A 372 1.96 -1.19 -8.34
CA ALA A 372 0.66 -0.63 -8.66
C ALA A 372 -0.46 -1.48 -8.06
N GLU A 373 -1.52 -0.81 -7.58
CA GLU A 373 -2.86 -1.37 -7.59
C GLU A 373 -3.46 -1.14 -8.99
N PRO A 374 -3.52 -2.16 -9.86
CA PRO A 374 -3.76 -1.96 -11.29
C PRO A 374 -5.25 -1.85 -11.63
N TRP A 375 -6.01 -1.14 -10.80
CA TRP A 375 -7.40 -0.83 -11.06
C TRP A 375 -7.83 0.52 -10.47
N ASP A 376 -8.89 1.07 -11.05
CA ASP A 376 -9.76 2.06 -10.41
C ASP A 376 -11.22 1.70 -10.70
N ILE A 377 -12.18 2.44 -10.12
CA ILE A 377 -13.60 2.12 -10.28
C ILE A 377 -14.24 2.74 -11.54
N GLY A 378 -13.47 3.51 -12.31
CA GLY A 378 -13.94 4.18 -13.51
C GLY A 378 -14.10 3.24 -14.70
N PRO A 379 -14.79 3.67 -15.78
CA PRO A 379 -14.84 2.90 -17.02
C PRO A 379 -13.43 2.60 -17.56
N GLY A 380 -13.19 1.33 -17.89
CA GLY A 380 -11.86 0.86 -18.30
C GLY A 380 -10.82 0.91 -17.17
N GLY A 381 -11.25 0.89 -15.91
CA GLY A 381 -10.37 1.01 -14.75
C GLY A 381 -9.48 -0.21 -14.51
N TYR A 382 -9.93 -1.42 -14.84
CA TYR A 382 -9.18 -2.67 -14.62
C TYR A 382 -8.05 -2.84 -15.63
N GLN A 383 -6.80 -2.84 -15.15
CA GLN A 383 -5.56 -2.79 -15.95
C GLN A 383 -4.51 -3.80 -15.50
N LEU A 384 -4.90 -4.88 -14.82
CA LEU A 384 -3.99 -5.94 -14.40
C LEU A 384 -3.17 -6.47 -15.60
N GLY A 385 -1.86 -6.45 -15.48
CA GLY A 385 -0.88 -6.86 -16.50
C GLY A 385 -0.48 -5.74 -17.47
N HIS A 386 -1.18 -4.61 -17.49
CA HIS A 386 -0.95 -3.56 -18.49
C HIS A 386 0.01 -2.45 -18.03
N PHE A 387 0.52 -2.47 -16.80
CA PHE A 387 1.47 -1.44 -16.38
C PHE A 387 2.85 -1.62 -17.05
N PRO A 388 3.51 -0.52 -17.45
CA PRO A 388 4.82 -0.60 -18.09
C PRO A 388 5.89 -1.06 -17.10
N ALA A 389 6.92 -1.75 -17.59
CA ALA A 389 8.13 -1.95 -16.81
C ALA A 389 8.72 -0.59 -16.38
N PRO A 390 9.19 -0.43 -15.13
CA PRO A 390 9.52 -1.49 -14.18
C PRO A 390 8.42 -1.80 -13.12
N PHE A 391 7.18 -1.35 -13.30
CA PHE A 391 6.14 -1.58 -12.30
C PHE A 391 5.87 -3.08 -12.06
N ALA A 392 5.77 -3.44 -10.78
CA ALA A 392 5.09 -4.64 -10.32
C ALA A 392 3.62 -4.31 -10.01
N GLU A 393 2.77 -5.32 -9.92
CA GLU A 393 1.33 -5.14 -9.76
C GLU A 393 0.80 -6.12 -8.71
N TRP A 394 -0.06 -5.61 -7.82
CA TRP A 394 -0.92 -6.47 -7.01
C TRP A 394 -1.77 -7.36 -7.91
N SER A 395 -1.72 -8.68 -7.68
CA SER A 395 -2.52 -9.64 -8.44
C SER A 395 -3.75 -10.10 -7.66
N ASP A 396 -4.87 -9.41 -7.86
CA ASP A 396 -6.19 -9.84 -7.36
C ASP A 396 -6.65 -11.16 -7.98
N LEU A 397 -6.32 -11.42 -9.24
CA LEU A 397 -6.63 -12.69 -9.88
C LEU A 397 -5.86 -13.85 -9.22
N TRP A 398 -4.59 -13.66 -8.84
CA TRP A 398 -3.87 -14.63 -8.01
C TRP A 398 -4.56 -14.85 -6.67
N ARG A 399 -4.95 -13.78 -5.98
CA ARG A 399 -5.66 -13.84 -4.69
C ARG A 399 -6.93 -14.69 -4.81
N ASP A 400 -7.78 -14.36 -5.78
CA ASP A 400 -9.11 -14.94 -5.91
C ASP A 400 -9.06 -16.39 -6.37
N ASP A 401 -8.19 -16.71 -7.34
CA ASP A 401 -8.02 -18.08 -7.81
C ASP A 401 -7.46 -18.98 -6.70
N MET A 402 -6.45 -18.53 -5.94
CA MET A 402 -5.89 -19.32 -4.84
C MET A 402 -6.89 -19.52 -3.70
N ARG A 403 -7.72 -18.53 -3.39
CA ARG A 403 -8.84 -18.66 -2.43
C ARG A 403 -9.86 -19.69 -2.93
N LYS A 404 -10.31 -19.58 -4.18
CA LYS A 404 -11.25 -20.53 -4.80
C LYS A 404 -10.71 -21.96 -4.81
N PHE A 405 -9.44 -22.15 -5.15
CA PHE A 405 -8.80 -23.46 -5.18
C PHE A 405 -8.83 -24.16 -3.82
N TRP A 406 -8.38 -23.48 -2.76
CA TRP A 406 -8.27 -24.10 -1.44
C TRP A 406 -9.59 -24.19 -0.67
N LEU A 407 -10.45 -23.17 -0.79
CA LEU A 407 -11.64 -23.06 0.04
C LEU A 407 -12.87 -23.63 -0.64
N HIS A 408 -13.06 -23.38 -1.94
CA HIS A 408 -14.25 -23.79 -2.68
C HIS A 408 -14.04 -25.06 -3.51
N GLY A 409 -12.79 -25.33 -3.94
CA GLY A 409 -12.49 -26.45 -4.83
C GLY A 409 -12.97 -26.23 -6.26
N ASP A 410 -13.25 -24.99 -6.65
CA ASP A 410 -13.86 -24.59 -7.91
C ASP A 410 -12.85 -23.93 -8.87
N LEU A 411 -11.67 -24.51 -9.01
CA LEU A 411 -10.61 -24.04 -9.93
C LEU A 411 -9.89 -25.24 -10.57
N SER A 412 -9.56 -25.14 -11.87
CA SER A 412 -8.80 -26.20 -12.54
C SER A 412 -7.34 -26.23 -12.08
N LEU A 413 -6.68 -27.38 -12.23
CA LEU A 413 -5.24 -27.49 -11.97
C LEU A 413 -4.43 -26.60 -12.91
N GLY A 414 -4.88 -26.40 -14.16
CA GLY A 414 -4.21 -25.52 -15.12
C GLY A 414 -4.19 -24.07 -14.66
N GLN A 415 -5.32 -23.56 -14.17
CA GLN A 415 -5.41 -22.22 -13.60
C GLN A 415 -4.56 -22.09 -12.33
N PHE A 416 -4.61 -23.07 -11.42
CA PHE A 416 -3.73 -23.08 -10.25
C PHE A 416 -2.25 -23.01 -10.65
N ALA A 417 -1.83 -23.82 -11.63
CA ALA A 417 -0.45 -23.85 -12.10
C ALA A 417 0.00 -22.52 -12.73
N GLN A 418 -0.88 -21.85 -13.50
CA GLN A 418 -0.61 -20.51 -14.04
C GLN A 418 -0.35 -19.51 -12.92
N ARG A 419 -1.21 -19.48 -11.89
CA ARG A 419 -1.07 -18.57 -10.74
C ARG A 419 0.17 -18.92 -9.91
N PHE A 420 0.45 -20.20 -9.69
CA PHE A 420 1.66 -20.66 -8.98
C PHE A 420 2.96 -20.30 -9.73
N ALA A 421 2.91 -20.22 -11.06
CA ALA A 421 4.01 -19.82 -11.95
C ALA A 421 4.00 -18.30 -12.26
N ALA A 422 3.78 -17.48 -11.23
CA ALA A 422 3.81 -16.01 -11.30
C ALA A 422 2.87 -15.40 -12.35
N SER A 423 1.74 -16.06 -12.66
CA SER A 423 0.74 -15.56 -13.61
C SER A 423 1.37 -15.14 -14.94
N ALA A 424 2.24 -16.00 -15.50
CA ALA A 424 2.95 -15.72 -16.75
C ALA A 424 2.01 -15.39 -17.92
N ASP A 425 0.77 -15.89 -17.90
CA ASP A 425 -0.29 -15.55 -18.85
C ASP A 425 -0.67 -14.06 -18.85
N LEU A 426 -0.45 -13.36 -17.74
CA LEU A 426 -0.73 -11.93 -17.57
C LEU A 426 0.52 -11.07 -17.70
N PHE A 427 1.67 -11.55 -17.21
CA PHE A 427 2.85 -10.71 -16.98
C PHE A 427 4.06 -11.04 -17.85
N ASN A 428 4.09 -12.17 -18.58
CA ASN A 428 5.23 -12.56 -19.41
C ASN A 428 5.17 -11.90 -20.80
N HIS A 429 5.28 -10.58 -20.83
CA HIS A 429 5.37 -9.76 -22.04
C HIS A 429 6.23 -8.51 -21.75
N ASP A 430 6.56 -7.75 -22.79
CA ASP A 430 7.22 -6.43 -22.71
C ASP A 430 8.48 -6.36 -21.84
N GLY A 431 9.23 -7.47 -21.76
CA GLY A 431 10.47 -7.55 -20.99
C GLY A 431 10.27 -7.60 -19.47
N ARG A 432 9.04 -7.79 -18.99
CA ARG A 432 8.74 -7.99 -17.57
C ARG A 432 9.21 -9.38 -17.12
N ALA A 433 9.48 -9.48 -15.82
CA ALA A 433 9.94 -10.69 -15.17
C ALA A 433 8.94 -11.13 -14.08
N PRO A 434 9.07 -12.33 -13.49
CA PRO A 434 8.08 -12.86 -12.55
C PRO A 434 7.76 -11.95 -11.35
N TYR A 435 8.70 -11.07 -10.96
CA TYR A 435 8.47 -10.11 -9.88
C TYR A 435 7.31 -9.15 -10.13
N ALA A 436 6.91 -9.00 -11.41
CA ALA A 436 5.79 -8.18 -11.82
C ALA A 436 4.47 -8.63 -11.16
N SER A 437 4.34 -9.93 -10.82
CA SER A 437 3.23 -10.44 -10.03
C SER A 437 3.55 -10.30 -8.53
N VAL A 438 2.92 -9.33 -7.87
CA VAL A 438 2.86 -9.29 -6.41
C VAL A 438 1.70 -10.19 -5.97
N ASN A 439 2.05 -11.39 -5.53
CA ASN A 439 1.10 -12.39 -5.07
C ASN A 439 0.66 -12.02 -3.65
N MET A 440 -0.64 -11.92 -3.43
CA MET A 440 -1.21 -11.64 -2.11
C MET A 440 -2.44 -12.52 -1.87
N LEU A 441 -2.57 -13.05 -0.66
CA LEU A 441 -3.78 -13.76 -0.24
C LEU A 441 -4.80 -12.84 0.40
N THR A 442 -4.30 -11.82 1.07
CA THR A 442 -4.97 -10.92 2.01
C THR A 442 -4.17 -9.63 1.98
N ALA A 443 -4.86 -8.53 2.24
CA ALA A 443 -4.30 -7.19 2.35
C ALA A 443 -5.14 -6.42 3.37
N HIS A 444 -4.84 -5.14 3.57
CA HIS A 444 -5.65 -4.28 4.42
C HIS A 444 -7.13 -4.23 3.98
N ASP A 445 -7.40 -4.32 2.66
CA ASP A 445 -8.75 -4.47 2.11
C ASP A 445 -9.19 -5.94 2.11
N GLY A 446 -10.42 -6.18 2.55
CA GLY A 446 -11.00 -7.50 2.72
C GLY A 446 -10.74 -8.12 4.09
N PHE A 447 -10.91 -9.44 4.17
CA PHE A 447 -10.63 -10.20 5.38
C PHE A 447 -9.14 -10.40 5.63
N THR A 448 -8.76 -10.47 6.92
CA THR A 448 -7.51 -11.12 7.34
C THR A 448 -7.55 -12.61 7.01
N LEU A 449 -6.40 -13.31 7.08
CA LEU A 449 -6.35 -14.73 6.77
C LEU A 449 -7.20 -15.57 7.74
N ARG A 450 -7.22 -15.19 9.03
CA ARG A 450 -8.05 -15.88 10.02
C ARG A 450 -9.53 -15.67 9.74
N ASP A 451 -9.92 -14.47 9.32
CA ASP A 451 -11.32 -14.15 9.04
C ASP A 451 -11.79 -14.78 7.72
N LEU A 452 -10.90 -14.86 6.74
CA LEU A 452 -11.12 -15.55 5.47
C LEU A 452 -11.54 -17.02 5.65
N VAL A 453 -11.06 -17.69 6.70
CA VAL A 453 -11.44 -19.07 7.04
C VAL A 453 -12.49 -19.15 8.16
N SER A 454 -12.98 -18.02 8.67
CA SER A 454 -13.91 -18.00 9.81
C SER A 454 -15.27 -17.37 9.52
N PHE A 455 -15.39 -16.64 8.41
CA PHE A 455 -16.61 -15.89 8.07
C PHE A 455 -16.99 -16.09 6.60
N ASN A 456 -18.27 -16.32 6.34
CA ASN A 456 -18.83 -16.28 4.99
C ASN A 456 -19.38 -14.88 4.68
N ASP A 457 -19.94 -14.21 5.68
CA ASP A 457 -20.52 -12.88 5.54
C ASP A 457 -19.61 -11.83 6.18
N LYS A 458 -19.62 -10.61 5.62
CA LYS A 458 -18.96 -9.45 6.23
C LYS A 458 -19.78 -8.90 7.41
N HIS A 459 -19.08 -8.43 8.44
CA HIS A 459 -19.59 -7.88 9.70
C HIS A 459 -19.01 -6.48 9.94
N ASN A 460 -19.33 -5.55 9.04
CA ASN A 460 -18.87 -4.18 8.98
C ASN A 460 -19.77 -3.20 9.76
N GLN A 461 -20.67 -3.70 10.62
CA GLN A 461 -21.66 -2.85 11.31
C GLN A 461 -21.01 -1.74 12.15
N ALA A 462 -19.79 -1.98 12.65
CA ALA A 462 -18.99 -1.00 13.38
C ALA A 462 -18.64 0.25 12.56
N ASN A 463 -18.68 0.18 11.23
CA ASN A 463 -18.36 1.28 10.32
C ASN A 463 -19.51 2.29 10.18
N GLY A 464 -20.72 1.95 10.67
CA GLY A 464 -21.86 2.86 10.70
C GLY A 464 -22.61 3.01 9.37
N GLU A 465 -22.47 2.04 8.45
CA GLU A 465 -23.09 2.07 7.12
C GLU A 465 -24.09 0.93 6.89
N ASP A 466 -24.65 0.37 7.97
CA ASP A 466 -25.60 -0.75 7.95
C ASP A 466 -25.06 -1.96 7.15
N ASN A 467 -23.75 -2.25 7.25
CA ASN A 467 -23.08 -3.34 6.55
C ASN A 467 -23.09 -3.22 5.01
N ARG A 468 -23.36 -2.04 4.45
CA ARG A 468 -23.38 -1.83 2.99
C ARG A 468 -21.97 -1.74 2.39
N ASP A 469 -21.02 -1.22 3.16
CA ASP A 469 -19.63 -1.01 2.76
C ASP A 469 -18.82 -2.32 2.72
N GLY A 470 -17.67 -2.31 2.03
CA GLY A 470 -16.80 -3.47 1.84
C GLY A 470 -17.25 -4.41 0.72
N HIS A 471 -16.31 -5.23 0.23
CA HIS A 471 -16.57 -6.16 -0.87
C HIS A 471 -17.50 -7.32 -0.45
N ASN A 472 -18.36 -7.81 -1.35
CA ASN A 472 -19.31 -8.89 -1.04
C ASN A 472 -18.78 -10.29 -1.44
N GLU A 473 -17.96 -10.41 -2.48
CA GLU A 473 -17.41 -11.69 -2.92
C GLU A 473 -16.02 -11.92 -2.33
N ASN A 474 -15.95 -12.38 -1.08
CA ASN A 474 -14.66 -12.55 -0.41
C ASN A 474 -13.93 -13.85 -0.79
N TYR A 475 -14.63 -14.79 -1.45
CA TYR A 475 -14.18 -16.17 -1.66
C TYR A 475 -13.69 -16.85 -0.36
N SER A 476 -14.28 -16.46 0.77
CA SER A 476 -14.04 -17.02 2.10
C SER A 476 -14.80 -18.32 2.33
N GLN A 477 -14.45 -19.04 3.40
CA GLN A 477 -15.23 -20.19 3.87
C GLN A 477 -15.09 -20.36 5.39
N ASN A 478 -16.20 -20.29 6.12
CA ASN A 478 -16.23 -20.41 7.59
C ASN A 478 -16.04 -21.84 8.14
N HIS A 479 -15.92 -22.83 7.24
CA HIS A 479 -15.81 -24.26 7.54
C HIS A 479 -17.00 -24.89 8.30
N GLY A 480 -18.18 -24.26 8.26
CA GLY A 480 -19.44 -24.78 8.77
C GLY A 480 -20.01 -24.05 9.98
N GLU A 481 -19.22 -23.22 10.66
CA GLU A 481 -19.64 -22.40 11.81
C GLU A 481 -19.21 -20.95 11.57
N GLU A 482 -20.11 -19.97 11.68
CA GLU A 482 -19.76 -18.56 11.45
C GLU A 482 -19.07 -17.94 12.68
N GLY A 483 -17.97 -17.23 12.45
CA GLY A 483 -17.22 -16.53 13.48
C GLY A 483 -16.08 -17.32 14.11
N LEU A 484 -15.33 -16.67 15.00
CA LEU A 484 -14.09 -17.22 15.58
C LEU A 484 -14.31 -18.38 16.56
N ASN A 485 -15.48 -18.43 17.20
CA ASN A 485 -15.83 -19.49 18.15
C ASN A 485 -16.45 -20.65 17.37
N ALA A 486 -15.73 -21.76 17.29
CA ALA A 486 -16.20 -22.96 16.60
C ALA A 486 -15.78 -24.25 17.33
N SER A 487 -16.38 -25.37 16.96
CA SER A 487 -15.97 -26.69 17.47
C SER A 487 -14.49 -27.02 17.17
N PRO A 488 -13.84 -27.90 17.97
CA PRO A 488 -12.45 -28.28 17.74
C PRO A 488 -12.17 -28.83 16.33
N GLU A 489 -13.13 -29.52 15.74
CA GLU A 489 -13.04 -30.03 14.36
C GLU A 489 -12.95 -28.87 13.36
N VAL A 490 -13.85 -27.90 13.45
CA VAL A 490 -13.84 -26.72 12.58
C VAL A 490 -12.56 -25.90 12.77
N GLN A 491 -12.11 -25.70 14.01
CA GLN A 491 -10.84 -25.01 14.28
C GLN A 491 -9.65 -25.73 13.62
N HIS A 492 -9.64 -27.06 13.61
CA HIS A 492 -8.59 -27.84 12.94
C HIS A 492 -8.63 -27.66 11.42
N GLN A 493 -9.82 -27.70 10.79
CA GLN A 493 -9.96 -27.46 9.34
C GLN A 493 -9.52 -26.05 8.91
N ARG A 494 -9.83 -25.04 9.73
CA ARG A 494 -9.36 -23.67 9.54
C ARG A 494 -7.84 -23.57 9.66
N TRP A 495 -7.26 -24.26 10.64
CA TRP A 495 -5.80 -24.29 10.83
C TRP A 495 -5.10 -24.93 9.62
N LEU A 496 -5.63 -26.03 9.07
CA LEU A 496 -5.11 -26.65 7.84
C LEU A 496 -5.17 -25.68 6.66
N SER A 497 -6.32 -25.02 6.47
CA SER A 497 -6.53 -24.10 5.35
C SER A 497 -5.63 -22.87 5.41
N GLN A 498 -5.44 -22.27 6.60
CA GLN A 498 -4.49 -21.17 6.79
C GLN A 498 -3.07 -21.57 6.40
N ARG A 499 -2.62 -22.76 6.80
CA ARG A 499 -1.28 -23.26 6.49
C ARG A 499 -1.09 -23.59 5.02
N ALA A 500 -2.10 -24.16 4.37
CA ALA A 500 -2.08 -24.47 2.94
C ALA A 500 -2.03 -23.19 2.09
N LEU A 501 -2.85 -22.20 2.46
CA LEU A 501 -2.84 -20.88 1.84
C LEU A 501 -1.47 -20.20 2.02
N LEU A 502 -0.97 -20.06 3.24
CA LEU A 502 0.35 -19.44 3.51
C LEU A 502 1.50 -20.14 2.79
N ALA A 503 1.49 -21.47 2.73
CA ALA A 503 2.50 -22.21 1.98
C ALA A 503 2.40 -21.95 0.48
N THR A 504 1.18 -21.89 -0.07
CA THR A 504 0.96 -21.56 -1.48
C THR A 504 1.49 -20.17 -1.81
N LEU A 505 1.20 -19.16 -0.98
CA LEU A 505 1.73 -17.80 -1.13
C LEU A 505 3.25 -17.77 -1.16
N LEU A 506 3.89 -18.33 -0.13
CA LEU A 506 5.33 -18.21 0.06
C LEU A 506 6.14 -19.13 -0.86
N LEU A 507 5.51 -20.14 -1.46
CA LEU A 507 6.16 -21.10 -2.36
C LEU A 507 5.76 -20.94 -3.83
N SER A 508 4.89 -19.99 -4.17
CA SER A 508 4.62 -19.61 -5.57
C SER A 508 5.76 -18.76 -6.15
N GLN A 509 5.97 -18.82 -7.47
CA GLN A 509 6.81 -17.87 -8.18
C GLN A 509 6.17 -16.48 -8.16
N GLY A 510 6.99 -15.42 -8.16
CA GLY A 510 6.56 -14.03 -8.05
C GLY A 510 7.02 -13.39 -6.74
N THR A 511 6.50 -12.21 -6.42
CA THR A 511 6.84 -11.49 -5.19
C THR A 511 5.74 -11.72 -4.14
N PRO A 512 5.96 -12.50 -3.07
CA PRO A 512 4.94 -12.70 -2.05
C PRO A 512 4.78 -11.46 -1.15
N MET A 513 3.53 -11.07 -0.90
CA MET A 513 3.16 -10.08 0.10
C MET A 513 2.34 -10.73 1.22
N LEU A 514 2.80 -10.52 2.46
CA LEU A 514 2.15 -10.99 3.68
C LEU A 514 1.50 -9.79 4.39
N LEU A 515 0.21 -9.91 4.72
CA LEU A 515 -0.48 -8.96 5.60
C LEU A 515 -0.03 -9.15 7.04
N ALA A 516 0.41 -8.06 7.68
CA ALA A 516 0.83 -8.09 9.07
C ALA A 516 -0.26 -8.60 10.00
N GLY A 517 0.06 -9.65 10.76
CA GLY A 517 -0.85 -10.27 11.71
C GLY A 517 -1.37 -11.62 11.25
N ASP A 518 -1.34 -11.93 9.95
CA ASP A 518 -1.79 -13.23 9.44
C ASP A 518 -0.90 -14.37 9.94
N GLU A 519 0.39 -14.11 10.14
CA GLU A 519 1.33 -15.07 10.72
C GLU A 519 1.07 -15.39 12.19
N GLN A 520 0.21 -14.64 12.88
CA GLN A 520 -0.14 -14.84 14.28
C GLN A 520 -1.64 -15.01 14.52
N GLY A 521 -2.43 -15.16 13.45
CA GLY A 521 -3.88 -15.35 13.54
C GLY A 521 -4.64 -14.09 13.96
N HIS A 522 -4.25 -12.93 13.44
CA HIS A 522 -4.99 -11.68 13.62
C HIS A 522 -6.38 -11.76 12.98
N SER A 523 -7.36 -11.13 13.64
CA SER A 523 -8.76 -11.09 13.20
C SER A 523 -9.31 -9.69 13.39
N GLN A 524 -10.11 -9.25 12.43
CA GLN A 524 -10.95 -8.06 12.50
C GLN A 524 -12.41 -8.43 12.79
N GLN A 525 -12.62 -9.61 13.39
CA GLN A 525 -13.92 -10.15 13.79
C GLN A 525 -14.96 -10.17 12.66
N GLY A 526 -14.49 -10.45 11.44
CA GLY A 526 -15.35 -10.49 10.25
C GLY A 526 -15.66 -9.11 9.66
N ASN A 527 -15.05 -8.03 10.15
CA ASN A 527 -15.03 -6.79 9.40
C ASN A 527 -14.04 -6.94 8.23
N ASN A 528 -14.51 -6.73 7.00
CA ASN A 528 -13.69 -6.86 5.79
C ASN A 528 -13.33 -5.49 5.17
N ASN A 529 -13.58 -4.40 5.90
CA ASN A 529 -13.36 -3.04 5.46
C ASN A 529 -13.11 -2.14 6.68
N ALA A 530 -12.13 -2.48 7.51
CA ALA A 530 -11.90 -1.80 8.79
C ALA A 530 -11.19 -0.42 8.66
N TYR A 531 -11.41 0.29 7.56
CA TYR A 531 -10.73 1.54 7.20
C TYR A 531 -10.93 2.68 8.21
N CYS A 532 -12.00 2.63 8.99
CA CYS A 532 -12.36 3.67 9.95
C CYS A 532 -12.22 3.24 11.43
N GLN A 533 -11.56 2.10 11.69
CA GLN A 533 -11.54 1.46 13.00
C GLN A 533 -10.16 1.57 13.68
N ASP A 534 -9.80 2.75 14.21
CA ASP A 534 -8.57 2.91 15.03
C ASP A 534 -8.80 2.39 16.48
N ASN A 535 -8.95 1.08 16.63
CA ASN A 535 -9.25 0.44 17.91
C ASN A 535 -8.82 -1.04 17.94
N ALA A 536 -9.21 -1.76 18.99
CA ALA A 536 -8.82 -3.17 19.20
C ALA A 536 -9.29 -4.14 18.09
N LEU A 537 -10.19 -3.72 17.20
CA LEU A 537 -10.56 -4.50 16.02
C LEU A 537 -9.39 -4.64 15.04
N THR A 538 -8.54 -3.61 14.91
CA THR A 538 -7.47 -3.55 13.90
C THR A 538 -6.06 -3.57 14.50
N TRP A 539 -5.92 -3.29 15.81
CA TRP A 539 -4.63 -3.38 16.48
C TRP A 539 -4.21 -4.84 16.65
N LEU A 540 -2.94 -5.16 16.36
CA LEU A 540 -2.45 -6.53 16.48
C LEU A 540 -2.37 -6.97 17.96
N ASP A 541 -3.03 -8.08 18.29
CA ASP A 541 -3.04 -8.63 19.65
C ASP A 541 -1.87 -9.60 19.90
N TRP A 542 -0.73 -9.01 20.26
CA TRP A 542 0.50 -9.73 20.58
C TRP A 542 0.42 -10.63 21.82
N ASN A 543 -0.60 -10.49 22.69
CA ASN A 543 -0.71 -11.35 23.88
C ASN A 543 -1.34 -12.71 23.56
N HIS A 544 -2.10 -12.80 22.46
CA HIS A 544 -2.78 -14.02 22.02
C HIS A 544 -2.31 -14.45 20.61
N ALA A 545 -1.10 -14.04 20.23
CA ALA A 545 -0.45 -14.42 18.98
C ALA A 545 -0.25 -15.93 18.89
N ASP A 546 -0.57 -16.53 17.74
CA ASP A 546 -0.22 -17.93 17.44
C ASP A 546 1.25 -18.05 17.06
N GLU A 547 2.11 -18.24 18.07
CA GLU A 547 3.56 -18.42 17.88
C GLU A 547 3.90 -19.61 16.97
N SER A 548 3.04 -20.64 16.90
CA SER A 548 3.27 -21.82 16.07
C SER A 548 3.08 -21.51 14.59
N LEU A 549 2.08 -20.67 14.26
CA LEU A 549 1.86 -20.18 12.91
C LEU A 549 2.96 -19.19 12.52
N THR A 550 3.45 -18.37 13.44
CA THR A 550 4.55 -17.42 13.17
C THR A 550 5.83 -18.19 12.83
N ALA A 551 6.17 -19.21 13.62
CA ALA A 551 7.31 -20.08 13.34
C ALA A 551 7.17 -20.83 12.00
N TYR A 552 5.94 -21.25 11.64
CA TYR A 552 5.65 -21.87 10.35
C TYR A 552 5.91 -20.90 9.18
N VAL A 553 5.41 -19.67 9.26
CA VAL A 553 5.64 -18.63 8.24
C VAL A 553 7.13 -18.31 8.10
N ALA A 554 7.84 -18.12 9.21
CA ALA A 554 9.27 -17.88 9.20
C ALA A 554 10.05 -19.03 8.52
N ALA A 555 9.67 -20.29 8.82
CA ALA A 555 10.26 -21.46 8.19
C ALA A 555 9.93 -21.56 6.69
N LEU A 556 8.72 -21.17 6.25
CA LEU A 556 8.36 -21.11 4.84
C LEU A 556 9.19 -20.06 4.09
N ILE A 557 9.38 -18.87 4.67
CA ILE A 557 10.24 -17.82 4.08
C ILE A 557 11.69 -18.32 3.98
N ALA A 558 12.19 -18.98 5.03
CA ALA A 558 13.53 -19.57 5.00
C ALA A 558 13.66 -20.71 3.96
N LEU A 559 12.61 -21.51 3.76
CA LEU A 559 12.57 -22.55 2.75
C LEU A 559 12.55 -21.95 1.34
N ARG A 560 11.73 -20.92 1.09
CA ARG A 560 11.67 -20.19 -0.18
C ARG A 560 13.07 -19.78 -0.65
N LYS A 561 13.87 -19.19 0.25
CA LYS A 561 15.25 -18.74 -0.04
C LYS A 561 16.19 -19.87 -0.47
N LYS A 562 15.87 -21.13 -0.17
CA LYS A 562 16.66 -22.32 -0.57
C LYS A 562 16.27 -22.90 -1.92
N ILE A 563 15.12 -22.53 -2.48
CA ILE A 563 14.58 -23.10 -3.73
C ILE A 563 14.95 -22.17 -4.90
N PRO A 564 15.92 -22.53 -5.77
CA PRO A 564 16.41 -21.64 -6.82
C PRO A 564 15.34 -21.19 -7.81
N ALA A 565 14.36 -22.05 -8.12
CA ALA A 565 13.22 -21.72 -8.97
C ALA A 565 12.39 -20.54 -8.44
N LEU A 566 12.45 -20.26 -7.13
CA LEU A 566 11.70 -19.19 -6.47
C LEU A 566 12.53 -17.94 -6.18
N SER A 567 13.86 -18.04 -6.24
CA SER A 567 14.80 -16.93 -5.98
C SER A 567 15.50 -16.38 -7.21
N ARG A 568 15.24 -16.94 -8.40
CA ARG A 568 15.70 -16.42 -9.69
C ARG A 568 14.72 -15.42 -10.29
N SER A 569 15.23 -14.38 -10.94
CA SER A 569 14.43 -13.35 -11.61
C SER A 569 13.98 -13.73 -13.03
N SER A 570 13.76 -15.02 -13.33
CA SER A 570 13.46 -15.52 -14.68
C SER A 570 12.23 -16.42 -14.71
N TRP A 571 11.45 -16.34 -15.79
CA TRP A 571 10.34 -17.25 -16.07
C TRP A 571 10.83 -18.70 -16.16
N TRP A 572 10.05 -19.63 -15.59
CA TRP A 572 10.35 -21.06 -15.70
C TRP A 572 10.25 -21.53 -17.15
N GLN A 573 11.22 -22.32 -17.59
CA GLN A 573 11.22 -22.92 -18.93
C GLN A 573 10.80 -24.39 -18.86
N ALA A 574 9.84 -24.80 -19.70
CA ALA A 574 9.33 -26.18 -19.72
C ALA A 574 10.36 -27.22 -20.18
N GLU A 575 11.38 -26.81 -20.96
CA GLU A 575 12.45 -27.68 -21.46
C GLU A 575 13.68 -27.74 -20.53
N GLY A 576 13.64 -27.04 -19.39
CA GLY A 576 14.72 -27.00 -18.40
C GLY A 576 14.37 -27.72 -17.09
N ASP A 577 15.27 -27.63 -16.11
CA ASP A 577 15.08 -28.24 -14.78
C ASP A 577 14.32 -27.34 -13.79
N ASP A 578 13.75 -26.21 -14.26
CA ASP A 578 13.12 -25.22 -13.38
C ASP A 578 11.84 -25.75 -12.75
N VAL A 579 10.96 -26.36 -13.55
CA VAL A 579 9.66 -26.90 -13.11
C VAL A 579 9.22 -28.12 -13.93
N GLU A 580 8.70 -29.15 -13.25
CA GLU A 580 7.91 -30.22 -13.85
C GLU A 580 6.60 -30.42 -13.06
N TRP A 581 5.50 -30.57 -13.80
CA TRP A 581 4.17 -30.76 -13.26
C TRP A 581 3.79 -32.23 -13.41
N LEU A 582 3.50 -32.88 -12.30
CA LEU A 582 3.34 -34.33 -12.22
C LEU A 582 1.98 -34.71 -11.63
N ASP A 583 1.43 -35.83 -12.10
CA ASP A 583 0.20 -36.41 -11.60
C ASP A 583 0.41 -37.20 -10.28
N GLN A 584 -0.63 -37.86 -9.78
CA GLN A 584 -0.61 -38.68 -8.56
C GLN A 584 0.27 -39.90 -8.72
N GLN A 585 0.55 -40.32 -9.95
CA GLN A 585 1.42 -41.44 -10.29
C GLN A 585 2.89 -40.99 -10.49
N GLY A 586 3.18 -39.70 -10.27
CA GLY A 586 4.51 -39.11 -10.46
C GLY A 586 4.91 -39.01 -11.93
N GLN A 587 3.95 -39.04 -12.86
CA GLN A 587 4.17 -38.92 -14.30
C GLN A 587 3.86 -37.50 -14.79
N PRO A 588 4.44 -37.03 -15.89
CA PRO A 588 4.14 -35.72 -16.47
C PRO A 588 2.64 -35.52 -16.72
N MET A 589 2.13 -34.35 -16.33
CA MET A 589 0.71 -34.04 -16.47
C MET A 589 0.26 -34.07 -17.94
N SER A 590 -0.86 -34.75 -18.21
CA SER A 590 -1.47 -34.82 -19.54
C SER A 590 -2.37 -33.62 -19.82
N ASN A 591 -2.64 -33.33 -21.11
CA ASN A 591 -3.57 -32.27 -21.50
C ASN A 591 -4.97 -32.46 -20.88
N GLU A 592 -5.45 -33.71 -20.81
CA GLU A 592 -6.74 -34.02 -20.20
C GLU A 592 -6.72 -33.79 -18.68
N GLY A 593 -5.60 -34.10 -18.02
CA GLY A 593 -5.43 -33.89 -16.59
C GLY A 593 -5.41 -32.41 -16.17
N TRP A 594 -5.00 -31.51 -17.07
CA TRP A 594 -5.07 -30.06 -16.84
C TRP A 594 -6.50 -29.50 -16.88
N GLU A 595 -7.35 -30.06 -17.74
CA GLU A 595 -8.71 -29.58 -18.03
C GLU A 595 -9.80 -30.29 -17.22
N HIS A 596 -9.52 -31.50 -16.72
CA HIS A 596 -10.47 -32.24 -15.92
C HIS A 596 -10.83 -31.47 -14.64
N GLY A 597 -12.13 -31.46 -14.31
CA GLY A 597 -12.69 -30.82 -13.12
C GLY A 597 -11.93 -31.21 -11.85
N PRO A 598 -12.09 -30.45 -10.75
CA PRO A 598 -11.09 -30.27 -9.70
C PRO A 598 -10.49 -31.59 -9.21
N GLN A 599 -9.38 -32.00 -9.84
CA GLN A 599 -8.48 -32.96 -9.25
C GLN A 599 -7.81 -32.23 -8.10
N GLN A 600 -7.99 -32.76 -6.90
CA GLN A 600 -7.59 -32.08 -5.68
C GLN A 600 -6.14 -32.39 -5.29
N TRP A 601 -5.30 -32.79 -6.23
CA TRP A 601 -3.89 -33.09 -5.96
C TRP A 601 -3.02 -32.76 -7.17
N LEU A 602 -1.75 -32.44 -6.92
CA LEU A 602 -0.73 -32.14 -7.94
C LEU A 602 0.66 -32.24 -7.30
N GLN A 603 1.63 -32.66 -8.09
CA GLN A 603 3.04 -32.69 -7.70
C GLN A 603 3.82 -31.69 -8.57
N ILE A 604 4.65 -30.84 -7.96
CA ILE A 604 5.44 -29.80 -8.64
C ILE A 604 6.91 -30.00 -8.28
N ARG A 605 7.72 -30.46 -9.23
CA ARG A 605 9.16 -30.62 -9.04
C ARG A 605 9.86 -29.33 -9.46
N LEU A 606 10.51 -28.65 -8.51
CA LEU A 606 11.23 -27.40 -8.71
C LEU A 606 12.74 -27.60 -8.63
N SER A 607 13.46 -27.02 -9.59
CA SER A 607 14.93 -27.07 -9.65
C SER A 607 15.51 -28.50 -9.60
N GLY A 608 14.77 -29.49 -10.10
CA GLY A 608 15.09 -30.93 -10.06
C GLY A 608 15.24 -31.56 -8.66
N ARG A 609 15.17 -30.79 -7.57
CA ARG A 609 15.54 -31.21 -6.20
C ARG A 609 14.41 -31.09 -5.19
N TRP A 610 13.47 -30.18 -5.42
CA TRP A 610 12.39 -29.88 -4.49
C TRP A 610 11.08 -30.39 -5.06
N LEU A 611 10.27 -31.08 -4.27
CA LEU A 611 8.97 -31.59 -4.69
C LEU A 611 7.90 -31.02 -3.79
N VAL A 612 7.07 -30.16 -4.36
CA VAL A 612 5.83 -29.70 -3.74
C VAL A 612 4.75 -30.74 -4.02
N VAL A 613 4.15 -31.28 -2.98
CA VAL A 613 3.00 -32.19 -3.08
C VAL A 613 1.81 -31.48 -2.46
N LEU A 614 0.79 -31.20 -3.28
CA LEU A 614 -0.44 -30.59 -2.80
C LEU A 614 -1.60 -31.59 -2.84
N ASN A 615 -2.43 -31.53 -1.79
CA ASN A 615 -3.72 -32.21 -1.68
C ASN A 615 -4.76 -31.21 -1.13
N ALA A 616 -5.55 -30.63 -2.03
CA ALA A 616 -6.67 -29.75 -1.73
C ALA A 616 -7.96 -30.51 -1.36
N SER A 617 -7.92 -31.84 -1.26
CA SER A 617 -9.10 -32.65 -0.95
C SER A 617 -9.40 -32.70 0.54
N LEU A 618 -10.60 -33.17 0.87
CA LEU A 618 -11.02 -33.42 2.24
C LEU A 618 -10.55 -34.78 2.76
N ASN A 619 -9.84 -35.58 1.95
CA ASN A 619 -9.39 -36.92 2.32
C ASN A 619 -7.88 -37.06 2.15
N ASP A 620 -7.27 -37.94 2.92
CA ASP A 620 -5.90 -38.34 2.67
C ASP A 620 -5.83 -39.13 1.35
N VAL A 621 -4.77 -38.88 0.56
CA VAL A 621 -4.56 -39.52 -0.74
C VAL A 621 -3.17 -40.13 -0.78
N ASP A 622 -3.10 -41.42 -1.11
CA ASP A 622 -1.82 -42.07 -1.40
C ASP A 622 -1.35 -41.62 -2.81
N THR A 623 -0.14 -41.09 -2.87
CA THR A 623 0.51 -40.53 -4.05
C THR A 623 1.82 -41.26 -4.32
N GLN A 624 2.09 -41.60 -5.57
CA GLN A 624 3.37 -42.15 -5.99
C GLN A 624 4.30 -40.98 -6.32
N LEU A 625 5.38 -40.85 -5.55
CA LEU A 625 6.40 -39.84 -5.81
C LEU A 625 7.22 -40.21 -7.07
N PRO A 626 7.74 -39.23 -7.82
CA PRO A 626 8.67 -39.48 -8.91
C PRO A 626 9.95 -40.16 -8.41
N ALA A 627 10.70 -40.77 -9.32
CA ALA A 627 11.96 -41.43 -8.98
C ALA A 627 12.90 -40.47 -8.21
N GLY A 628 13.33 -40.89 -7.02
CA GLY A 628 14.17 -40.09 -6.13
C GLY A 628 14.09 -40.56 -4.68
N ASN A 629 15.02 -40.09 -3.85
CA ASN A 629 15.05 -40.37 -2.41
C ASN A 629 14.45 -39.20 -1.64
N TRP A 630 13.13 -39.09 -1.65
CA TRP A 630 12.44 -37.93 -1.10
C TRP A 630 12.33 -37.95 0.42
N ARG A 631 12.53 -36.80 1.05
CA ARG A 631 12.33 -36.60 2.49
C ARG A 631 11.61 -35.29 2.75
N PRO A 632 10.58 -35.26 3.61
CA PRO A 632 9.92 -34.01 3.97
C PRO A 632 10.90 -33.07 4.67
N VAL A 633 10.81 -31.78 4.37
CA VAL A 633 11.66 -30.74 4.97
C VAL A 633 10.88 -29.82 5.88
N ALA A 634 11.56 -29.11 6.78
CA ALA A 634 10.92 -28.11 7.62
C ALA A 634 10.26 -27.01 6.76
N PRO A 635 9.07 -26.52 7.13
CA PRO A 635 8.33 -26.87 8.35
C PRO A 635 7.39 -28.10 8.24
N PHE A 636 7.40 -28.82 7.13
CA PHE A 636 6.50 -29.96 6.87
C PHE A 636 6.99 -31.29 7.45
N ALA A 637 8.27 -31.41 7.81
CA ALA A 637 8.86 -32.63 8.34
C ALA A 637 8.28 -33.07 9.69
N GLU A 638 7.81 -32.12 10.51
CA GLU A 638 7.26 -32.43 11.81
C GLU A 638 5.84 -32.99 11.67
N GLY A 639 5.64 -34.24 12.11
CA GLY A 639 4.35 -34.94 11.99
C GLY A 639 4.04 -35.51 10.60
N ALA A 640 4.92 -35.30 9.62
CA ALA A 640 4.77 -35.88 8.29
C ALA A 640 4.80 -37.43 8.31
N PRO A 641 3.99 -38.10 7.48
CA PRO A 641 4.10 -39.54 7.29
C PRO A 641 5.47 -39.90 6.70
N PRO A 642 6.03 -41.10 6.96
CA PRO A 642 7.23 -41.53 6.29
C PRO A 642 6.93 -41.83 4.81
N VAL A 643 7.87 -41.53 3.91
CA VAL A 643 7.85 -42.08 2.54
C VAL A 643 7.98 -43.60 2.65
N ARG A 644 6.98 -44.33 2.17
CA ARG A 644 6.90 -45.79 2.25
C ARG A 644 7.77 -46.43 1.16
N GLU A 645 8.03 -47.73 1.31
CA GLU A 645 8.76 -48.51 0.32
C GLU A 645 8.12 -48.38 -1.07
N GLY A 646 8.94 -48.24 -2.11
CA GLY A 646 8.48 -47.98 -3.47
C GLY A 646 8.13 -46.52 -3.77
N GLY A 647 8.32 -45.58 -2.83
CA GLY A 647 8.11 -44.14 -3.07
C GLY A 647 6.66 -43.69 -2.88
N MET A 648 5.86 -44.44 -2.13
CA MET A 648 4.46 -44.07 -1.83
C MET A 648 4.41 -43.07 -0.67
N TRP A 649 3.64 -42.00 -0.84
CA TRP A 649 3.47 -40.92 0.12
C TRP A 649 2.00 -40.64 0.40
N CYS A 650 1.65 -40.52 1.68
CA CYS A 650 0.29 -40.15 2.09
C CYS A 650 0.18 -38.63 2.13
N ALA A 651 -0.37 -38.03 1.07
CA ALA A 651 -0.65 -36.61 1.05
C ALA A 651 -1.90 -36.33 1.91
N GLN A 652 -1.71 -35.62 3.02
CA GLN A 652 -2.79 -35.36 3.97
C GLN A 652 -3.84 -34.39 3.41
N ALA A 653 -5.11 -34.55 3.79
CA ALA A 653 -6.20 -33.67 3.39
C ALA A 653 -5.88 -32.18 3.66
N LYS A 654 -6.22 -31.30 2.72
CA LYS A 654 -6.01 -29.84 2.81
C LYS A 654 -4.58 -29.45 3.19
N THR A 655 -3.58 -30.09 2.59
CA THR A 655 -2.17 -29.75 2.84
C THR A 655 -1.38 -29.50 1.55
N LEU A 656 -0.37 -28.64 1.68
CA LEU A 656 0.75 -28.53 0.77
C LEU A 656 1.99 -28.90 1.57
N SER A 657 2.81 -29.82 1.07
CA SER A 657 4.07 -30.25 1.69
C SER A 657 5.23 -30.13 0.72
N VAL A 658 6.43 -29.90 1.25
CA VAL A 658 7.66 -29.90 0.46
C VAL A 658 8.57 -31.04 0.89
N LEU A 659 9.04 -31.80 -0.09
CA LEU A 659 10.08 -32.80 0.06
C LEU A 659 11.33 -32.36 -0.70
N GLU A 660 12.48 -32.81 -0.22
CA GLU A 660 13.78 -32.63 -0.86
C GLU A 660 14.30 -34.01 -1.28
N SER A 661 14.86 -34.11 -2.49
CA SER A 661 15.60 -35.29 -2.90
C SER A 661 16.92 -35.35 -2.13
N GLY A 662 17.12 -36.42 -1.37
CA GLY A 662 18.42 -36.77 -0.82
C GLY A 662 19.44 -37.03 -1.93
N GLU A 663 20.70 -36.78 -1.61
CA GLU A 663 21.86 -37.18 -2.44
C GLU A 663 21.97 -38.69 -2.59
#